data_AF-A0A9P6EWG8-F1
#
_entry.id   AF-A0A9P6EWG8-F1
#
_cell.length_a   1.000
_cell.length_b   1.000
_cell.length_c   1.000
_cell.angle_alpha   90.00
_cell.angle_beta   90.00
_cell.angle_gamma   90.00
#
_symmetry.space_group_name_H-M   'P 1'
#
loop_
_entity.id
_entity.type
_entity.pdbx_description
1 polymer ?
#
loop_
_entity_poly.entity_id
_entity_poly.type
_entity_poly.pdbx_seq_one_letter_code
_entity_poly.pdbx_strand_id
1 'polypeptide(L)'
;MVGKSLILYCLVEGEATTNAFSVKIPSSNTVDDLKDSIRAKKLNDFHDVDANKLILSRVSIHDDGTHHNKMKLNNPRTPLSKLFSKSPDDDIYIFVQLPALQVSPTQLKSVPIDLIEKELAVVLKVVDHHHITDLFDPKTVESSQRERLGSFYKRTLPYHNTVTETSLVMLGLELDKQARTESDETLRSIVENDIGKFSGHRVVAMVAPSGSGKTATVIDLAAKHFVVYCVCCFPGPTVSPDFEDSNFVALAKDVERIYRNRTISGPRTLRELLNLDSDVKTCVGERVELEYLARFLFLLLLLNNNPDLEPIQFFREQTTGGATTIGELVYKLREYDYLTIHAMLGKVQTKLQSLLVPKRLGLVIALDEAQVAVTQILSGKLLSPSALGKSNSVLFDSHSQIRPNFRRGFLTPLSGTLSRMQATLVILGTALSLQDADHVCSTIVKPINFTRITEFPLFDETDVDKLLSDLVEMSDCAIPPAKRRKLTGRARFSVDVVKRLSTRYSSKASKQAILVSAVDLSIEHTITQLRVQVSDILEGDNTGEAARRLCRMVLAYRLSGAKIAFSIQQQSDFVDKALCRLTPHPDGIHLIMDEPMVLEAVQEELKASCKDPSFIEYLDQLYQVVTNFGVASTSKGNALEPLVRRSLQRFNGHRLTDLPFLQGVALPTWCIALRLQIDSINTANGFGYTISGVRADLAFLTECPSNKMLIACSGARPDGAWFFSDSKYAGSLAIKFYSSSFSAKMQQSNETSSDIRACFLQANGTSNESLADIRSDYVASGTPSNLRGILRIHTEFHKVKKGMPASYIRRDPVTRVEDVMVYINLSNMDDFFFEGISEHKDDMVQLKKIIRYVCQG
;
A
#
# COMPACT_ATOMS: atom_id res chain seq x y z
N MET A 1 20.35 -43.86 -52.79
CA MET A 1 19.03 -43.86 -52.14
C MET A 1 18.96 -42.66 -51.21
N VAL A 2 18.07 -41.71 -51.46
CA VAL A 2 17.89 -40.54 -50.59
C VAL A 2 17.17 -41.01 -49.34
N GLY A 3 17.81 -40.92 -48.16
CA GLY A 3 17.21 -41.34 -46.90
C GLY A 3 15.95 -40.52 -46.59
N LYS A 4 14.82 -41.19 -46.35
CA LYS A 4 13.55 -40.54 -45.99
C LYS A 4 13.72 -39.83 -44.64
N SER A 5 13.50 -38.52 -44.58
CA SER A 5 13.53 -37.73 -43.33
C SER A 5 12.18 -37.86 -42.59
N LEU A 6 12.21 -37.99 -41.27
CA LEU A 6 11.05 -37.94 -40.39
C LEU A 6 10.97 -36.57 -39.72
N ILE A 7 9.75 -36.10 -39.45
CA ILE A 7 9.47 -34.98 -38.55
C ILE A 7 8.70 -35.59 -37.37
N LEU A 8 9.24 -35.48 -36.16
CA LEU A 8 8.64 -36.03 -34.95
C LEU A 8 8.28 -34.89 -34.00
N TYR A 9 7.01 -34.76 -33.64
CA TYR A 9 6.57 -33.86 -32.59
C TYR A 9 6.81 -34.47 -31.21
N CYS A 10 7.55 -33.74 -30.40
CA CYS A 10 8.01 -34.12 -29.07
C CYS A 10 7.37 -33.20 -28.04
N LEU A 11 6.93 -33.76 -26.91
CA LEU A 11 6.39 -33.03 -25.77
C LEU A 11 7.15 -33.43 -24.51
N VAL A 12 7.58 -32.47 -23.71
CA VAL A 12 8.19 -32.75 -22.40
C VAL A 12 7.08 -33.12 -21.42
N GLU A 13 7.23 -34.22 -20.69
CA GLU A 13 6.20 -34.68 -19.78
C GLU A 13 5.93 -33.63 -18.68
N GLY A 14 4.67 -33.21 -18.57
CA GLY A 14 4.23 -32.15 -17.65
C GLY A 14 4.06 -30.77 -18.30
N GLU A 15 4.44 -30.59 -19.56
CA GLU A 15 4.13 -29.38 -20.33
C GLU A 15 2.75 -29.48 -21.02
N ALA A 16 2.13 -28.32 -21.29
CA ALA A 16 0.91 -28.25 -22.10
C ALA A 16 1.21 -28.67 -23.55
N THR A 17 0.23 -29.28 -24.24
CA THR A 17 0.39 -29.75 -25.64
C THR A 17 0.80 -28.64 -26.61
N THR A 18 0.44 -27.38 -26.32
CA THR A 18 0.86 -26.19 -27.07
C THR A 18 2.37 -25.94 -27.05
N ASN A 19 3.12 -26.58 -26.15
CA ASN A 19 4.57 -26.48 -26.04
C ASN A 19 5.31 -27.60 -26.81
N ALA A 20 4.58 -28.47 -27.52
CA ALA A 20 5.18 -29.49 -28.35
C ALA A 20 6.10 -28.88 -29.42
N PHE A 21 7.22 -29.53 -29.70
CA PHE A 21 8.24 -29.04 -30.64
C PHE A 21 8.63 -30.14 -31.63
N SER A 22 8.98 -29.76 -32.85
CA SER A 22 9.36 -30.70 -33.90
C SER A 22 10.86 -30.96 -33.96
N VAL A 23 11.21 -32.23 -34.20
CA VAL A 23 12.59 -32.69 -34.46
C VAL A 23 12.62 -33.33 -35.84
N LYS A 24 13.47 -32.81 -36.73
CA LYS A 24 13.69 -33.37 -38.06
C LYS A 24 14.91 -34.27 -38.04
N ILE A 25 14.73 -35.55 -38.35
CA ILE A 25 15.80 -36.56 -38.24
C ILE A 25 15.67 -37.63 -39.35
N PRO A 26 16.76 -38.15 -39.92
CA PRO A 26 16.66 -39.21 -40.94
C PRO A 26 16.07 -40.51 -40.35
N SER A 27 15.23 -41.22 -41.10
CA SER A 27 14.62 -42.49 -40.67
C SER A 27 15.62 -43.63 -40.45
N SER A 28 16.83 -43.51 -41.01
CA SER A 28 17.94 -44.45 -40.78
C SER A 28 18.62 -44.26 -39.42
N ASN A 29 18.42 -43.12 -38.76
CA ASN A 29 18.98 -42.86 -37.44
C ASN A 29 18.31 -43.73 -36.37
N THR A 30 18.95 -43.78 -35.22
CA THR A 30 18.55 -44.59 -34.07
C THR A 30 17.81 -43.77 -33.02
N VAL A 31 17.32 -44.42 -31.97
CA VAL A 31 16.71 -43.75 -30.81
C VAL A 31 17.74 -42.89 -30.08
N ASP A 32 19.01 -43.26 -30.09
CA ASP A 32 20.09 -42.49 -29.47
C ASP A 32 20.30 -41.14 -30.18
N ASP A 33 20.39 -41.16 -31.52
CA ASP A 33 20.48 -39.95 -32.34
C ASP A 33 19.28 -39.01 -32.16
N LEU A 34 18.09 -39.57 -31.88
CA LEU A 34 16.89 -38.79 -31.56
C LEU A 34 17.02 -38.08 -30.22
N LYS A 35 17.60 -38.71 -29.21
CA LYS A 35 17.85 -38.08 -27.90
C LYS A 35 18.81 -36.91 -28.02
N ASP A 36 19.89 -37.08 -28.79
CA ASP A 36 20.84 -36.00 -29.08
C ASP A 36 20.17 -34.82 -29.78
N SER A 37 19.32 -35.12 -30.77
CA SER A 37 18.58 -34.10 -31.52
C SER A 37 17.56 -33.35 -30.64
N ILE A 38 16.88 -34.04 -29.73
CA ILE A 38 15.96 -33.44 -28.75
C ILE A 38 16.72 -32.52 -27.79
N ARG A 39 17.84 -32.98 -27.22
CA ARG A 39 18.67 -32.17 -26.32
C ARG A 39 19.17 -30.90 -27.01
N ALA A 40 19.68 -31.01 -28.24
CA ALA A 40 20.17 -29.88 -29.01
C ALA A 40 19.07 -28.84 -29.30
N LYS A 41 17.83 -29.29 -29.54
CA LYS A 41 16.70 -28.40 -29.83
C LYS A 41 16.18 -27.65 -28.61
N LYS A 42 16.35 -28.22 -27.42
CA LYS A 42 15.83 -27.74 -26.14
C LYS A 42 16.98 -27.60 -25.12
N LEU A 43 18.06 -26.94 -25.56
CA LEU A 43 19.32 -26.87 -24.81
C LEU A 43 19.14 -26.27 -23.41
N ASN A 44 18.32 -25.23 -23.26
CA ASN A 44 18.07 -24.58 -21.97
C ASN A 44 17.33 -25.52 -21.00
N ASP A 45 16.34 -26.26 -21.49
CA ASP A 45 15.51 -27.17 -20.70
C ASP A 45 16.27 -28.44 -20.30
N PHE A 46 17.32 -28.79 -21.04
CA PHE A 46 18.13 -30.01 -20.86
C PHE A 46 19.63 -29.75 -20.63
N HIS A 47 20.02 -28.55 -20.17
CA HIS A 47 21.44 -28.17 -20.06
C HIS A 47 22.25 -29.12 -19.17
N ASP A 48 21.65 -29.58 -18.06
CA ASP A 48 22.27 -30.48 -17.08
C ASP A 48 21.97 -31.99 -17.31
N VAL A 49 21.36 -32.36 -18.43
CA VAL A 49 20.94 -33.74 -18.69
C VAL A 49 21.64 -34.28 -19.93
N ASP A 50 22.47 -35.31 -19.74
CA ASP A 50 23.06 -36.04 -20.86
C ASP A 50 21.94 -36.64 -21.73
N ALA A 51 22.06 -36.51 -23.05
CA ALA A 51 21.03 -36.93 -23.98
C ALA A 51 20.64 -38.40 -23.78
N ASN A 52 21.62 -39.28 -23.56
CA ASN A 52 21.41 -40.71 -23.31
C ASN A 52 20.53 -41.00 -22.06
N LYS A 53 20.46 -40.07 -21.09
CA LYS A 53 19.64 -40.19 -19.87
C LYS A 53 18.18 -39.78 -20.08
N LEU A 54 17.82 -39.16 -21.20
CA LEU A 54 16.42 -38.87 -21.54
C LEU A 54 15.62 -40.17 -21.68
N ILE A 55 14.42 -40.22 -21.11
CA ILE A 55 13.52 -41.37 -21.28
C ILE A 55 12.48 -41.00 -22.34
N LEU A 56 12.56 -41.64 -23.49
CA LEU A 56 11.62 -41.42 -24.59
C LEU A 56 10.50 -42.45 -24.56
N SER A 57 9.26 -42.00 -24.67
CA SER A 57 8.11 -42.87 -24.88
C SER A 57 7.41 -42.49 -26.18
N ARG A 58 7.14 -43.46 -27.04
CA ARG A 58 6.25 -43.26 -28.18
C ARG A 58 4.81 -43.20 -27.66
N VAL A 59 4.07 -42.20 -28.14
CA VAL A 59 2.64 -41.99 -27.89
C VAL A 59 1.90 -41.71 -29.19
N SER A 60 0.57 -41.84 -29.15
CA SER A 60 -0.35 -41.32 -30.16
C SER A 60 -1.31 -40.40 -29.43
N ILE A 61 -1.18 -39.10 -29.61
CA ILE A 61 -2.06 -38.09 -29.00
C ILE A 61 -2.71 -37.32 -30.15
N HIS A 62 -4.03 -37.44 -30.27
CA HIS A 62 -4.84 -36.61 -31.18
C HIS A 62 -5.18 -35.27 -30.53
N ASP A 63 -5.58 -34.28 -31.33
CA ASP A 63 -5.95 -32.92 -30.89
C ASP A 63 -7.06 -32.88 -29.82
N ASP A 64 -7.81 -33.97 -29.63
CA ASP A 64 -8.85 -34.09 -28.60
C ASP A 64 -8.31 -34.46 -27.20
N GLY A 65 -6.99 -34.62 -27.04
CA GLY A 65 -6.34 -34.88 -25.76
C GLY A 65 -6.48 -36.31 -25.25
N THR A 66 -7.04 -37.25 -26.04
CA THR A 66 -7.16 -38.66 -25.65
C THR A 66 -5.88 -39.45 -25.94
N HIS A 67 -5.46 -40.29 -24.99
CA HIS A 67 -4.21 -41.06 -25.07
C HIS A 67 -4.47 -42.53 -25.44
N HIS A 68 -3.83 -43.00 -26.52
CA HIS A 68 -3.75 -44.42 -26.82
C HIS A 68 -2.28 -44.88 -26.87
N ASN A 69 -1.94 -45.87 -26.01
CA ASN A 69 -0.68 -46.61 -25.96
C ASN A 69 0.62 -45.79 -25.75
N LYS A 70 1.15 -45.79 -24.51
CA LYS A 70 2.51 -45.29 -24.19
C LYS A 70 3.52 -46.45 -24.25
N MET A 71 4.41 -46.44 -25.24
CA MET A 71 5.46 -47.46 -25.39
C MET A 71 6.84 -46.85 -25.16
N LYS A 72 7.57 -47.30 -24.13
CA LYS A 72 8.93 -46.81 -23.86
C LYS A 72 9.91 -47.27 -24.94
N LEU A 73 10.74 -46.34 -25.43
CA LEU A 73 11.79 -46.58 -26.42
C LEU A 73 13.11 -46.93 -25.72
N ASN A 74 13.18 -48.15 -25.16
CA ASN A 74 14.29 -48.55 -24.28
C ASN A 74 15.58 -48.97 -25.00
N ASN A 75 15.52 -49.33 -26.29
CA ASN A 75 16.68 -49.82 -27.02
C ASN A 75 17.29 -48.72 -27.90
N PRO A 76 18.45 -48.13 -27.52
CA PRO A 76 19.05 -46.98 -28.21
C PRO A 76 19.44 -47.31 -29.64
N ARG A 77 19.75 -48.59 -29.96
CA ARG A 77 20.17 -49.03 -31.30
C ARG A 77 19.01 -49.25 -32.27
N THR A 78 17.76 -49.07 -31.83
CA THR A 78 16.59 -49.31 -32.68
C THR A 78 16.51 -48.25 -33.77
N PRO A 79 16.56 -48.61 -35.06
CA PRO A 79 16.37 -47.64 -36.14
C PRO A 79 14.96 -47.03 -36.08
N LEU A 80 14.86 -45.71 -36.28
CA LEU A 80 13.58 -44.99 -36.28
C LEU A 80 12.64 -45.49 -37.37
N SER A 81 13.16 -45.95 -38.50
CA SER A 81 12.41 -46.62 -39.58
C SER A 81 11.64 -47.87 -39.13
N LYS A 82 12.11 -48.59 -38.11
CA LYS A 82 11.38 -49.73 -37.51
C LYS A 82 10.28 -49.27 -36.55
N LEU A 83 10.49 -48.12 -35.89
CA LEU A 83 9.54 -47.56 -34.94
C LEU A 83 8.42 -46.79 -35.64
N PHE A 84 8.72 -46.07 -36.73
CA PHE A 84 7.80 -45.21 -37.47
C PHE A 84 7.66 -45.70 -38.91
N SER A 85 7.01 -46.87 -39.07
CA SER A 85 6.84 -47.55 -40.37
C SER A 85 5.85 -46.86 -41.32
N LYS A 86 4.97 -46.00 -40.81
CA LYS A 86 4.13 -45.06 -41.56
C LYS A 86 4.63 -43.64 -41.31
N SER A 87 4.46 -42.74 -42.29
CA SER A 87 4.76 -41.32 -42.05
C SER A 87 3.89 -40.86 -40.86
N PRO A 88 4.48 -40.26 -39.82
CA PRO A 88 3.68 -39.60 -38.80
C PRO A 88 2.85 -38.48 -39.47
N ASP A 89 1.54 -38.46 -39.24
CA ASP A 89 0.64 -37.32 -39.53
C ASP A 89 0.89 -36.21 -38.47
N ASP A 90 0.06 -35.18 -38.35
CA ASP A 90 0.30 -34.02 -37.47
C ASP A 90 0.18 -34.29 -35.95
N ASP A 91 0.13 -35.55 -35.50
CA ASP A 91 -0.04 -35.92 -34.09
C ASP A 91 1.27 -35.82 -33.26
N ILE A 92 1.16 -35.76 -31.92
CA ILE A 92 2.33 -35.82 -31.03
C ILE A 92 2.78 -37.28 -30.86
N TYR A 93 4.03 -37.58 -31.21
CA TYR A 93 4.55 -38.96 -31.24
C TYR A 93 5.50 -39.33 -30.12
N ILE A 94 6.14 -38.35 -29.46
CA ILE A 94 7.20 -38.63 -28.46
C ILE A 94 6.96 -37.84 -27.18
N PHE A 95 6.80 -38.54 -26.05
CA PHE A 95 6.98 -37.96 -24.73
C PHE A 95 8.45 -38.05 -24.30
N VAL A 96 8.99 -36.91 -23.87
CA VAL A 96 10.33 -36.79 -23.29
C VAL A 96 10.18 -36.66 -21.78
N GLN A 97 10.56 -37.70 -21.04
CA GLN A 97 10.66 -37.62 -19.59
C GLN A 97 12.11 -37.33 -19.21
N LEU A 98 12.29 -36.38 -18.30
CA LEU A 98 13.56 -36.23 -17.60
C LEU A 98 13.83 -37.53 -16.81
N PRO A 99 15.07 -38.02 -16.76
CA PRO A 99 15.40 -39.07 -15.79
C PRO A 99 14.97 -38.55 -14.42
N ALA A 100 14.15 -39.33 -13.69
CA ALA A 100 14.06 -39.13 -12.26
C ALA A 100 15.51 -39.07 -11.78
N LEU A 101 15.92 -37.96 -11.17
CA LEU A 101 17.28 -37.82 -10.65
C LEU A 101 17.56 -39.09 -9.85
N GLN A 102 18.30 -40.03 -10.43
CA GLN A 102 19.07 -40.96 -9.66
C GLN A 102 20.18 -40.10 -9.09
N VAL A 103 19.82 -39.35 -8.05
CA VAL A 103 20.75 -38.98 -7.01
C VAL A 103 21.25 -40.35 -6.55
N SER A 104 22.39 -40.79 -7.07
CA SER A 104 23.30 -41.54 -6.22
C SER A 104 23.30 -40.76 -4.92
N PRO A 105 22.89 -41.32 -3.77
CA PRO A 105 22.69 -40.55 -2.56
C PRO A 105 24.03 -39.87 -2.29
N THR A 106 24.13 -38.60 -2.66
CA THR A 106 25.25 -37.78 -2.30
C THR A 106 24.95 -37.60 -0.83
N GLN A 107 25.60 -38.41 0.01
CA GLN A 107 25.43 -38.29 1.45
C GLN A 107 25.70 -36.82 1.75
N LEU A 108 24.65 -36.11 2.15
CA LEU A 108 24.78 -34.73 2.56
C LEU A 108 25.82 -34.69 3.68
N LYS A 109 26.74 -33.75 3.57
CA LYS A 109 27.85 -33.63 4.50
C LYS A 109 27.30 -33.20 5.86
N SER A 110 27.40 -34.11 6.83
CA SER A 110 27.12 -33.83 8.23
C SER A 110 28.40 -33.39 8.92
N VAL A 111 28.36 -32.25 9.62
CA VAL A 111 29.53 -31.68 10.28
C VAL A 111 29.30 -31.59 11.79
N PRO A 112 30.18 -32.18 12.62
CA PRO A 112 30.14 -32.00 14.07
C PRO A 112 30.18 -30.53 14.47
N ILE A 113 29.44 -30.17 15.54
CA ILE A 113 29.25 -28.78 15.98
C ILE A 113 30.60 -28.07 16.26
N ASP A 114 31.59 -28.79 16.78
CA ASP A 114 32.94 -28.31 17.07
C ASP A 114 33.77 -27.98 15.82
N LEU A 115 33.41 -28.52 14.66
CA LEU A 115 34.10 -28.30 13.38
C LEU A 115 33.41 -27.26 12.48
N ILE A 116 32.24 -26.74 12.88
CA ILE A 116 31.45 -25.80 12.07
C ILE A 116 32.24 -24.55 11.66
N GLU A 117 33.03 -23.97 12.56
CA GLU A 117 33.80 -22.75 12.25
C GLU A 117 34.87 -22.98 11.19
N LYS A 118 35.56 -24.13 11.27
CA LYS A 118 36.53 -24.54 10.26
C LYS A 118 35.86 -24.73 8.90
N GLU A 119 34.65 -25.30 8.90
CA GLU A 119 33.91 -25.54 7.67
C GLU A 119 33.34 -24.25 7.07
N LEU A 120 32.87 -23.30 7.89
CA LEU A 120 32.45 -21.98 7.42
C LEU A 120 33.59 -21.27 6.68
N ALA A 121 34.83 -21.41 7.14
CA ALA A 121 36.00 -20.87 6.45
C ALA A 121 36.24 -21.57 5.09
N VAL A 122 35.92 -22.86 4.95
CA VAL A 122 35.99 -23.57 3.66
C VAL A 122 34.93 -23.05 2.70
N VAL A 123 33.70 -22.82 3.18
CA VAL A 123 32.61 -22.27 2.36
C VAL A 123 32.97 -20.86 1.86
N LEU A 124 33.48 -19.99 2.73
CA LEU A 124 33.87 -18.62 2.36
C LEU A 124 35.02 -18.58 1.34
N LYS A 125 35.97 -19.52 1.40
CA LYS A 125 37.08 -19.59 0.44
C LYS A 125 36.65 -19.80 -1.01
N VAL A 126 35.47 -20.38 -1.25
CA VAL A 126 34.93 -20.56 -2.61
C VAL A 126 34.69 -19.22 -3.30
N VAL A 127 34.39 -18.18 -2.52
CA VAL A 127 34.04 -16.85 -3.02
C VAL A 127 35.11 -15.78 -2.74
N ASP A 128 36.26 -16.14 -2.17
CA ASP A 128 37.38 -15.22 -1.86
C ASP A 128 37.94 -14.48 -3.08
N HIS A 129 37.67 -14.96 -4.30
CA HIS A 129 38.21 -14.42 -5.56
C HIS A 129 37.25 -13.42 -6.23
N HIS A 130 36.03 -13.26 -5.72
CA HIS A 130 35.03 -12.40 -6.35
C HIS A 130 35.22 -10.95 -5.94
N HIS A 131 35.54 -10.13 -6.95
CA HIS A 131 35.66 -8.69 -6.83
C HIS A 131 34.31 -8.05 -6.46
N ILE A 132 34.37 -7.14 -5.48
CA ILE A 132 33.39 -6.07 -5.27
C ILE A 132 33.02 -5.47 -6.63
N THR A 133 31.74 -5.20 -6.87
CA THR A 133 31.26 -4.69 -8.15
C THR A 133 32.12 -3.51 -8.62
N ASP A 134 32.69 -3.57 -9.84
CA ASP A 134 33.37 -2.42 -10.46
C ASP A 134 32.32 -1.32 -10.67
N LEU A 135 32.17 -0.44 -9.68
CA LEU A 135 31.33 0.74 -9.80
C LEU A 135 31.84 1.58 -10.98
N PHE A 136 30.92 2.01 -11.84
CA PHE A 136 31.21 3.05 -12.82
C PHE A 136 31.86 4.23 -12.11
N ASP A 137 32.90 4.80 -12.73
CA ASP A 137 33.52 6.03 -12.23
C ASP A 137 32.41 7.06 -11.95
N PRO A 138 32.27 7.56 -10.71
CA PRO A 138 31.25 8.54 -10.33
C PRO A 138 31.17 9.73 -11.28
N LYS A 139 32.31 10.14 -11.86
CA LYS A 139 32.37 11.22 -12.86
C LYS A 139 31.64 10.89 -14.15
N THR A 140 31.64 9.61 -14.55
CA THR A 140 30.94 9.14 -15.76
C THR A 140 29.43 9.21 -15.55
N VAL A 141 28.94 8.79 -14.37
CA VAL A 141 27.52 8.89 -14.01
C VAL A 141 27.09 10.35 -13.95
N GLU A 142 27.87 11.18 -13.27
CA GLU A 142 27.62 12.62 -13.18
C GLU A 142 27.52 13.26 -14.57
N SER A 143 28.47 12.98 -15.46
CA SER A 143 28.48 13.52 -16.82
C SER A 143 27.24 13.10 -17.61
N SER A 144 26.86 11.82 -17.52
CA SER A 144 25.66 11.31 -18.19
C SER A 144 24.36 11.93 -17.65
N GLN A 145 24.25 12.10 -16.34
CA GLN A 145 23.07 12.75 -15.75
C GLN A 145 23.03 14.24 -16.06
N ARG A 146 24.17 14.93 -16.07
CA ARG A 146 24.27 16.34 -16.43
C ARG A 146 23.86 16.60 -17.88
N GLU A 147 24.25 15.73 -18.80
CA GLU A 147 23.83 15.78 -20.20
C GLU A 147 22.30 15.64 -20.34
N ARG A 148 21.68 14.71 -19.60
CA ARG A 148 20.24 14.42 -19.71
C ARG A 148 19.35 15.43 -19.01
N LEU A 149 19.72 15.86 -17.79
CA LEU A 149 18.95 16.83 -17.02
C LEU A 149 19.21 18.27 -17.47
N GLY A 150 20.34 18.54 -18.14
CA GLY A 150 20.68 19.86 -18.65
C GLY A 150 20.61 20.93 -17.57
N SER A 151 19.81 21.98 -17.80
CA SER A 151 19.62 23.08 -16.84
C SER A 151 18.90 22.70 -15.54
N PHE A 152 18.41 21.46 -15.41
CA PHE A 152 17.82 20.92 -14.19
C PHE A 152 18.81 20.08 -13.37
N TYR A 153 20.03 19.86 -13.86
CA TYR A 153 21.05 19.14 -13.08
C TYR A 153 21.46 19.95 -11.86
N LYS A 154 21.27 19.38 -10.66
CA LYS A 154 21.68 19.97 -9.38
C LYS A 154 22.73 19.13 -8.67
N ARG A 155 22.48 17.82 -8.59
CA ARG A 155 23.35 16.82 -7.97
C ARG A 155 23.20 15.48 -8.69
N THR A 156 24.16 14.58 -8.46
CA THR A 156 24.07 13.21 -8.94
C THR A 156 22.98 12.47 -8.17
N LEU A 157 21.97 12.00 -8.89
CA LEU A 157 20.88 11.19 -8.39
C LEU A 157 21.29 9.71 -8.34
N PRO A 158 20.66 8.89 -7.48
CA PRO A 158 20.96 7.47 -7.42
C PRO A 158 20.74 6.75 -8.76
N TYR A 159 21.56 5.74 -9.01
CA TYR A 159 21.57 4.93 -10.23
C TYR A 159 21.68 3.45 -9.89
N HIS A 160 21.31 2.59 -10.83
CA HIS A 160 21.34 1.14 -10.67
C HIS A 160 22.50 0.53 -11.48
N ASN A 161 22.21 -0.16 -12.59
CA ASN A 161 23.19 -0.96 -13.33
C ASN A 161 23.84 -0.23 -14.51
N THR A 162 23.34 0.95 -14.89
CA THR A 162 23.89 1.73 -15.99
C THR A 162 24.06 3.19 -15.58
N VAL A 163 25.08 3.86 -16.14
CA VAL A 163 25.32 5.31 -15.96
C VAL A 163 24.14 6.17 -16.44
N THR A 164 23.28 5.60 -17.28
CA THR A 164 22.08 6.22 -17.85
C THR A 164 20.79 5.95 -17.08
N GLU A 165 20.76 5.07 -16.09
CA GLU A 165 19.52 4.78 -15.36
C GLU A 165 19.49 5.52 -14.03
N THR A 166 18.52 6.43 -13.88
CA THR A 166 18.25 7.08 -12.59
C THR A 166 17.26 6.22 -11.82
N SER A 167 17.70 5.63 -10.70
CA SER A 167 16.85 4.82 -9.82
C SER A 167 16.33 5.68 -8.69
N LEU A 168 15.21 6.37 -8.93
CA LEU A 168 14.59 7.23 -7.92
C LEU A 168 14.05 6.46 -6.72
N VAL A 169 13.88 5.14 -6.84
CA VAL A 169 13.56 4.26 -5.70
C VAL A 169 14.70 4.26 -4.67
N MET A 170 15.96 4.39 -5.12
CA MET A 170 17.17 4.45 -4.27
C MET A 170 17.40 5.78 -3.56
N LEU A 171 16.52 6.77 -3.73
CA LEU A 171 16.63 8.06 -3.04
C LEU A 171 16.44 7.95 -1.52
N GLY A 172 15.75 6.91 -1.05
CA GLY A 172 15.36 6.84 0.36
C GLY A 172 14.36 7.94 0.73
N LEU A 173 14.30 8.30 2.02
CA LEU A 173 13.48 9.40 2.51
C LEU A 173 14.23 10.73 2.33
N GLU A 174 13.80 11.56 1.39
CA GLU A 174 14.38 12.89 1.13
C GLU A 174 13.77 14.00 2.00
N LEU A 175 12.73 13.69 2.78
CA LEU A 175 12.09 14.63 3.71
C LEU A 175 12.12 14.08 5.14
N ASP A 176 12.11 14.98 6.13
CA ASP A 176 12.04 14.69 7.57
C ASP A 176 10.65 14.15 8.01
N LYS A 177 10.02 13.32 7.19
CA LYS A 177 8.76 12.65 7.47
C LYS A 177 8.98 11.15 7.40
N GLN A 178 8.70 10.45 8.48
CA GLN A 178 8.90 9.00 8.60
C GLN A 178 7.57 8.27 8.71
N ALA A 179 7.53 7.05 8.19
CA ALA A 179 6.39 6.15 8.37
C ALA A 179 6.30 5.66 9.83
N ARG A 180 5.07 5.54 10.34
CA ARG A 180 4.80 5.28 11.76
C ARG A 180 3.78 4.16 11.99
N THR A 181 3.85 3.57 13.17
CA THR A 181 2.85 2.66 13.72
C THR A 181 1.68 3.44 14.35
N GLU A 182 0.62 2.73 14.72
CA GLU A 182 -0.47 3.29 15.54
C GLU A 182 0.00 3.80 16.92
N SER A 183 1.15 3.28 17.40
CA SER A 183 1.81 3.68 18.65
C SER A 183 2.85 4.81 18.46
N ASP A 184 2.89 5.44 17.29
CA ASP A 184 3.83 6.51 16.93
C ASP A 184 5.32 6.07 16.90
N GLU A 185 5.58 4.77 16.78
CA GLU A 185 6.94 4.22 16.60
C GLU A 185 7.35 4.28 15.12
N THR A 186 8.60 4.63 14.83
CA THR A 186 9.17 4.58 13.48
C THR A 186 9.88 3.25 13.23
N LEU A 187 10.04 2.85 11.97
CA LEU A 187 10.79 1.62 11.63
C LEU A 187 12.19 1.61 12.25
N ARG A 188 12.87 2.76 12.22
CA ARG A 188 14.18 2.93 12.84
C ARG A 188 14.15 2.67 14.34
N SER A 189 13.21 3.28 15.07
CA SER A 189 13.09 3.07 16.52
C SER A 189 12.81 1.61 16.88
N ILE A 190 12.02 0.90 16.06
CA ILE A 190 11.74 -0.53 16.24
C ILE A 190 13.04 -1.35 16.13
N VAL A 191 13.85 -1.08 15.12
CA VAL A 191 15.12 -1.78 14.90
C VAL A 191 16.13 -1.44 16.00
N GLU A 192 16.24 -0.17 16.39
CA GLU A 192 17.11 0.26 17.49
C GLU A 192 16.74 -0.44 18.81
N ASN A 193 15.45 -0.63 19.07
CA ASN A 193 14.93 -1.35 20.24
C ASN A 193 15.19 -2.87 20.18
N ASP A 194 15.51 -3.43 19.01
CA ASP A 194 15.82 -4.84 18.82
C ASP A 194 17.32 -5.15 18.94
N ILE A 195 18.18 -4.14 18.94
CA ILE A 195 19.64 -4.32 19.04
C ILE A 195 20.01 -5.07 20.32
N GLY A 196 20.81 -6.12 20.19
CA GLY A 196 21.32 -6.92 21.30
C GLY A 196 20.35 -8.01 21.79
N LYS A 197 19.15 -8.15 21.21
CA LYS A 197 18.26 -9.28 21.53
C LYS A 197 18.78 -10.57 20.90
N PHE A 198 18.71 -11.67 21.65
CA PHE A 198 19.00 -13.01 21.12
C PHE A 198 17.75 -13.73 20.59
N SER A 199 16.56 -13.25 20.98
CA SER A 199 15.29 -13.79 20.51
C SER A 199 14.19 -12.74 20.63
N GLY A 200 13.06 -12.97 19.96
CA GLY A 200 11.90 -12.11 20.06
C GLY A 200 12.05 -10.76 19.36
N HIS A 201 12.84 -10.72 18.28
CA HIS A 201 12.85 -9.60 17.34
C HIS A 201 11.45 -9.31 16.80
N ARG A 202 11.22 -8.06 16.44
CA ARG A 202 9.95 -7.60 15.88
C ARG A 202 9.78 -8.10 14.45
N VAL A 203 8.53 -8.36 14.08
CA VAL A 203 8.11 -8.57 12.70
C VAL A 203 7.21 -7.41 12.30
N VAL A 204 7.62 -6.65 11.29
CA VAL A 204 6.96 -5.43 10.85
C VAL A 204 6.30 -5.69 9.50
N ALA A 205 5.00 -5.46 9.38
CA ALA A 205 4.31 -5.41 8.09
C ALA A 205 4.02 -3.95 7.71
N MET A 206 4.44 -3.56 6.51
CA MET A 206 4.23 -2.21 5.97
C MET A 206 3.09 -2.23 4.96
N VAL A 207 1.91 -1.76 5.38
CA VAL A 207 0.67 -1.85 4.59
C VAL A 207 0.24 -0.44 4.20
N ALA A 208 0.46 -0.10 2.93
CA ALA A 208 0.09 1.19 2.36
C ALA A 208 0.06 1.13 0.83
N PRO A 209 -0.62 2.08 0.17
CA PRO A 209 -0.67 2.14 -1.29
C PRO A 209 0.70 2.13 -1.97
N SER A 210 0.75 1.64 -3.19
CA SER A 210 1.97 1.71 -4.01
C SER A 210 2.43 3.17 -4.18
N GLY A 211 3.72 3.43 -3.96
CA GLY A 211 4.29 4.79 -4.03
C GLY A 211 4.27 5.60 -2.73
N SER A 212 3.75 5.04 -1.63
CA SER A 212 3.73 5.69 -0.30
C SER A 212 5.11 5.79 0.38
N GLY A 213 6.16 5.22 -0.20
CA GLY A 213 7.53 5.29 0.36
C GLY A 213 7.96 4.08 1.20
N LYS A 214 7.34 2.89 1.01
CA LYS A 214 7.71 1.66 1.73
C LYS A 214 9.18 1.26 1.50
N THR A 215 9.56 1.05 0.25
CA THR A 215 10.95 0.74 -0.14
C THR A 215 11.91 1.87 0.24
N ALA A 216 11.50 3.13 0.06
CA ALA A 216 12.29 4.30 0.47
C ALA A 216 12.59 4.32 1.98
N THR A 217 11.63 3.89 2.82
CA THR A 217 11.83 3.77 4.28
C THR A 217 12.85 2.68 4.63
N VAL A 218 12.87 1.57 3.87
CA VAL A 218 13.87 0.51 4.04
C VAL A 218 15.26 0.96 3.59
N ILE A 219 15.34 1.77 2.53
CA ILE A 219 16.62 2.32 2.05
C ILE A 219 17.17 3.38 3.01
N ASP A 220 16.31 4.23 3.58
CA ASP A 220 16.70 5.15 4.65
C ASP A 220 17.24 4.38 5.87
N LEU A 221 16.58 3.29 6.25
CA LEU A 221 17.06 2.39 7.30
C LEU A 221 18.44 1.79 6.96
N ALA A 222 18.67 1.44 5.69
CA ALA A 222 19.95 0.94 5.19
C ALA A 222 21.07 1.97 5.25
N ALA A 223 20.78 3.26 5.45
CA ALA A 223 21.80 4.27 5.74
C ALA A 223 22.37 4.18 7.17
N LYS A 224 21.69 3.45 8.08
CA LYS A 224 22.05 3.37 9.51
C LYS A 224 22.22 1.94 10.03
N HIS A 225 21.58 0.96 9.41
CA HIS A 225 21.57 -0.43 9.86
C HIS A 225 21.74 -1.40 8.69
N PHE A 226 22.27 -2.60 8.94
CA PHE A 226 22.49 -3.58 7.88
C PHE A 226 21.17 -4.24 7.51
N VAL A 227 20.75 -4.07 6.25
CA VAL A 227 19.50 -4.62 5.71
C VAL A 227 19.83 -5.69 4.68
N VAL A 228 19.52 -6.95 4.97
CA VAL A 228 19.46 -8.02 3.97
C VAL A 228 18.16 -7.82 3.19
N TYR A 229 18.28 -7.35 1.96
CA TYR A 229 17.16 -6.95 1.11
C TYR A 229 16.87 -8.05 0.09
N CYS A 230 15.63 -8.53 0.08
CA CYS A 230 15.18 -9.61 -0.78
C CYS A 230 13.92 -9.17 -1.51
N VAL A 231 13.89 -9.29 -2.83
CA VAL A 231 12.69 -9.00 -3.63
C VAL A 231 12.02 -10.32 -3.98
N CYS A 232 10.77 -10.50 -3.54
CA CYS A 232 10.02 -11.71 -3.84
C CYS A 232 9.61 -11.72 -5.31
N CYS A 233 10.06 -12.72 -6.06
CA CYS A 233 9.85 -12.84 -7.49
C CYS A 233 9.58 -14.31 -7.90
N PHE A 234 8.88 -14.50 -9.01
CA PHE A 234 8.57 -15.81 -9.59
C PHE A 234 8.77 -15.75 -11.12
N PRO A 235 9.16 -16.85 -11.79
CA PRO A 235 9.35 -16.84 -13.24
C PRO A 235 8.04 -16.52 -13.97
N GLY A 236 8.00 -15.43 -14.73
CA GLY A 236 6.84 -15.03 -15.53
C GLY A 236 7.05 -13.70 -16.28
N PRO A 237 6.17 -13.38 -17.24
CA PRO A 237 6.28 -12.17 -18.07
C PRO A 237 5.98 -10.86 -17.32
N THR A 238 5.54 -10.91 -16.06
CA THR A 238 5.26 -9.72 -15.25
C THR A 238 6.51 -9.30 -14.48
N VAL A 239 7.34 -8.51 -15.16
CA VAL A 239 8.52 -7.85 -14.59
C VAL A 239 8.06 -6.68 -13.72
N SER A 240 8.46 -6.65 -12.44
CA SER A 240 8.44 -5.43 -11.62
C SER A 240 9.69 -4.58 -11.96
N PRO A 241 9.60 -3.23 -11.95
CA PRO A 241 10.35 -2.42 -12.92
C PRO A 241 11.81 -2.11 -12.57
N ASP A 242 12.28 -2.37 -11.34
CA ASP A 242 13.56 -1.80 -10.86
C ASP A 242 14.53 -2.77 -10.15
N PHE A 243 14.07 -3.93 -9.64
CA PHE A 243 14.90 -4.92 -8.93
C PHE A 243 14.47 -6.37 -9.24
N GLU A 244 15.39 -7.21 -9.73
CA GLU A 244 15.18 -8.65 -9.87
C GLU A 244 16.16 -9.41 -8.96
N ASP A 245 15.64 -10.26 -8.07
CA ASP A 245 16.45 -11.14 -7.21
C ASP A 245 16.48 -12.56 -7.81
N SER A 246 17.49 -12.84 -8.63
CA SER A 246 17.65 -14.14 -9.30
C SER A 246 17.78 -15.31 -8.32
N ASN A 247 18.34 -15.08 -7.12
CA ASN A 247 18.45 -16.10 -6.08
C ASN A 247 17.08 -16.42 -5.47
N PHE A 248 16.23 -15.41 -5.29
CA PHE A 248 14.85 -15.64 -4.86
C PHE A 248 14.04 -16.38 -5.93
N VAL A 249 14.23 -16.09 -7.23
CA VAL A 249 13.62 -16.88 -8.32
C VAL A 249 14.01 -18.36 -8.20
N ALA A 250 15.29 -18.65 -7.94
CA ALA A 250 15.78 -20.02 -7.75
C ALA A 250 15.17 -20.68 -6.50
N LEU A 251 15.08 -19.95 -5.38
CA LEU A 251 14.39 -20.38 -4.17
C LEU A 251 12.92 -20.73 -4.46
N ALA A 252 12.20 -19.88 -5.18
CA ALA A 252 10.80 -20.09 -5.52
C ALA A 252 10.59 -21.36 -6.37
N LYS A 253 11.48 -21.61 -7.35
CA LYS A 253 11.49 -22.85 -8.14
C LYS A 253 11.74 -24.08 -7.27
N ASP A 254 12.68 -24.00 -6.33
CA ASP A 254 12.98 -25.09 -5.40
C ASP A 254 11.78 -25.42 -4.51
N VAL A 255 11.12 -24.39 -3.97
CA VAL A 255 9.93 -24.52 -3.11
C VAL A 255 8.77 -25.19 -3.87
N GLU A 256 8.52 -24.79 -5.11
CA GLU A 256 7.52 -25.44 -5.97
C GLU A 256 7.88 -26.90 -6.28
N ARG A 257 9.17 -27.22 -6.42
CA ARG A 257 9.64 -28.59 -6.62
C ARG A 257 9.50 -29.45 -5.36
N ILE A 258 9.79 -28.89 -4.18
CA ILE A 258 9.61 -29.54 -2.87
C ILE A 258 8.17 -30.01 -2.70
N TYR A 259 7.20 -29.14 -3.02
CA TYR A 259 5.78 -29.47 -2.96
C TYR A 259 5.41 -30.55 -3.99
N ARG A 260 5.77 -30.35 -5.26
CA ARG A 260 5.45 -31.29 -6.36
C ARG A 260 5.93 -32.72 -6.08
N ASN A 261 7.16 -32.87 -5.56
CA ASN A 261 7.73 -34.18 -5.25
C ASN A 261 6.98 -34.91 -4.14
N ARG A 262 6.25 -34.21 -3.26
CA ARG A 262 5.48 -34.77 -2.15
C ARG A 262 4.02 -35.05 -2.51
N THR A 263 3.51 -34.45 -3.58
CA THR A 263 2.11 -34.57 -4.00
C THR A 263 1.84 -35.57 -5.11
N ILE A 264 2.80 -36.46 -5.43
CA ILE A 264 2.70 -37.40 -6.56
C ILE A 264 1.41 -38.25 -6.53
N SER A 265 0.89 -38.58 -5.35
CA SER A 265 -0.32 -39.40 -5.17
C SER A 265 -1.57 -38.64 -4.67
N GLY A 266 -1.43 -37.34 -4.35
CA GLY A 266 -2.48 -36.49 -3.75
C GLY A 266 -2.96 -36.97 -2.35
N PRO A 267 -3.17 -36.07 -1.36
CA PRO A 267 -3.72 -36.49 -0.06
C PRO A 267 -5.19 -36.93 -0.21
N ARG A 268 -5.52 -38.12 0.30
CA ARG A 268 -6.89 -38.70 0.27
C ARG A 268 -7.63 -38.53 1.59
N THR A 269 -6.92 -38.21 2.67
CA THR A 269 -7.49 -38.01 4.00
C THR A 269 -7.03 -36.67 4.60
N LEU A 270 -7.81 -36.11 5.55
CA LEU A 270 -7.39 -34.89 6.29
C LEU A 270 -6.03 -35.12 6.97
N ARG A 271 -5.79 -36.31 7.51
CA ARG A 271 -4.53 -36.65 8.18
C ARG A 271 -3.35 -36.60 7.21
N GLU A 272 -3.51 -37.15 6.00
CA GLU A 272 -2.50 -37.04 4.94
C GLU A 272 -2.26 -35.59 4.52
N LEU A 273 -3.32 -34.78 4.41
CA LEU A 273 -3.20 -33.36 4.10
C LEU A 273 -2.42 -32.59 5.18
N LEU A 274 -2.74 -32.82 6.46
CA LEU A 274 -2.03 -32.18 7.58
C LEU A 274 -0.56 -32.61 7.66
N ASN A 275 -0.29 -33.90 7.43
CA ASN A 275 1.08 -34.41 7.39
C ASN A 275 1.86 -33.80 6.22
N LEU A 276 1.26 -33.74 5.03
CA LEU A 276 1.84 -33.11 3.85
C LEU A 276 2.14 -31.62 4.10
N ASP A 277 1.18 -30.87 4.64
CA ASP A 277 1.36 -29.45 4.95
C ASP A 277 2.51 -29.23 5.95
N SER A 278 2.56 -30.04 7.01
CA SER A 278 3.65 -29.97 8.01
C SER A 278 5.01 -30.33 7.40
N ASP A 279 5.08 -31.40 6.60
CA ASP A 279 6.31 -31.86 5.94
C ASP A 279 6.82 -30.84 4.92
N VAL A 280 5.93 -30.31 4.06
CA VAL A 280 6.26 -29.26 3.10
C VAL A 280 6.76 -28.02 3.82
N LYS A 281 6.06 -27.53 4.85
CA LYS A 281 6.49 -26.34 5.60
C LYS A 281 7.86 -26.53 6.24
N THR A 282 8.15 -27.74 6.73
CA THR A 282 9.45 -28.08 7.33
C THR A 282 10.57 -28.00 6.29
N CYS A 283 10.44 -28.71 5.17
CA CYS A 283 11.47 -28.72 4.13
C CYS A 283 11.61 -27.38 3.39
N VAL A 284 10.52 -26.63 3.26
CA VAL A 284 10.58 -25.25 2.78
C VAL A 284 11.34 -24.38 3.77
N GLY A 285 11.11 -24.53 5.08
CA GLY A 285 11.86 -23.85 6.13
C GLY A 285 13.37 -24.14 6.06
N GLU A 286 13.75 -25.42 5.91
CA GLU A 286 15.15 -25.83 5.74
C GLU A 286 15.82 -25.15 4.53
N ARG A 287 15.12 -25.10 3.39
CA ARG A 287 15.62 -24.43 2.18
C ARG A 287 15.72 -22.91 2.35
N VAL A 288 14.81 -22.30 3.12
CA VAL A 288 14.86 -20.88 3.47
C VAL A 288 16.05 -20.60 4.41
N GLU A 289 16.31 -21.43 5.41
CA GLU A 289 17.49 -21.27 6.28
C GLU A 289 18.80 -21.26 5.48
N LEU A 290 18.94 -22.18 4.51
CA LEU A 290 20.09 -22.23 3.62
C LEU A 290 20.26 -20.92 2.82
N GLU A 291 19.17 -20.39 2.26
CA GLU A 291 19.19 -19.14 1.49
C GLU A 291 19.72 -17.97 2.33
N TYR A 292 19.19 -17.82 3.54
CA TYR A 292 19.52 -16.68 4.39
C TYR A 292 20.86 -16.86 5.10
N LEU A 293 21.31 -18.10 5.32
CA LEU A 293 22.70 -18.37 5.69
C LEU A 293 23.66 -17.84 4.61
N ALA A 294 23.39 -18.08 3.32
CA ALA A 294 24.22 -17.55 2.24
C ALA A 294 24.27 -16.01 2.24
N ARG A 295 23.14 -15.35 2.45
CA ARG A 295 23.06 -13.88 2.54
C ARG A 295 23.80 -13.31 3.75
N PHE A 296 23.73 -13.98 4.90
CA PHE A 296 24.50 -13.60 6.08
C PHE A 296 26.00 -13.86 5.92
N LEU A 297 26.38 -14.94 5.23
CA LEU A 297 27.76 -15.20 4.87
C LEU A 297 28.32 -14.14 3.93
N PHE A 298 27.53 -13.65 2.99
CA PHE A 298 27.93 -12.54 2.11
C PHE A 298 28.19 -11.25 2.90
N LEU A 299 27.31 -10.87 3.84
CA LEU A 299 27.57 -9.75 4.75
C LEU A 299 28.85 -9.97 5.58
N LEU A 300 29.03 -11.17 6.13
CA LEU A 300 30.19 -11.51 6.93
C LEU A 300 31.49 -11.46 6.12
N LEU A 301 31.46 -11.91 4.86
CA LEU A 301 32.58 -11.83 3.93
C LEU A 301 33.00 -10.37 3.73
N LEU A 302 32.05 -9.49 3.43
CA LEU A 302 32.32 -8.07 3.23
C LEU A 302 32.85 -7.39 4.50
N LEU A 303 32.32 -7.72 5.68
CA LEU A 303 32.81 -7.22 6.96
C LEU A 303 34.22 -7.72 7.30
N ASN A 304 34.57 -8.95 6.93
CA ASN A 304 35.93 -9.46 7.12
C ASN A 304 36.93 -8.76 6.19
N ASN A 305 36.50 -8.42 4.97
CA ASN A 305 37.34 -7.71 3.99
C ASN A 305 37.45 -6.20 4.31
N ASN A 306 36.39 -5.60 4.83
CA ASN A 306 36.33 -4.21 5.26
C ASN A 306 35.59 -4.09 6.61
N PRO A 307 36.31 -4.03 7.74
CA PRO A 307 35.70 -3.87 9.07
C PRO A 307 34.90 -2.58 9.26
N ASP A 308 35.14 -1.57 8.42
CA ASP A 308 34.48 -0.26 8.41
C ASP A 308 33.40 -0.15 7.32
N LEU A 309 32.96 -1.28 6.75
CA LEU A 309 31.87 -1.35 5.79
C LEU A 309 30.64 -0.60 6.31
N GLU A 310 30.19 0.39 5.55
CA GLU A 310 28.98 1.13 5.90
C GLU A 310 27.72 0.33 5.52
N PRO A 311 26.63 0.41 6.29
CA PRO A 311 25.42 -0.33 5.97
C PRO A 311 24.84 -0.05 4.57
N ILE A 312 24.96 1.20 4.08
CA ILE A 312 24.48 1.57 2.74
C ILE A 312 25.36 0.98 1.64
N GLN A 313 26.65 0.74 1.91
CA GLN A 313 27.55 0.07 0.98
C GLN A 313 27.14 -1.39 0.83
N PHE A 314 26.89 -2.09 1.94
CA PHE A 314 26.34 -3.45 1.90
C PHE A 314 25.02 -3.52 1.12
N PHE A 315 24.13 -2.56 1.35
CA PHE A 315 22.85 -2.52 0.65
C PHE A 315 23.02 -2.35 -0.86
N ARG A 316 23.98 -1.53 -1.30
CA ARG A 316 24.30 -1.39 -2.72
C ARG A 316 24.88 -2.69 -3.28
N GLU A 317 25.92 -3.23 -2.65
CA GLU A 317 26.62 -4.44 -3.14
C GLU A 317 25.66 -5.62 -3.37
N GLN A 318 24.72 -5.88 -2.45
CA GLN A 318 23.76 -6.98 -2.65
C GLN A 318 22.83 -6.75 -3.85
N THR A 319 22.50 -5.48 -4.18
CA THR A 319 21.57 -5.13 -5.26
C THR A 319 22.23 -4.95 -6.62
N THR A 320 23.53 -4.66 -6.69
CA THR A 320 24.23 -4.34 -7.96
C THR A 320 25.15 -5.44 -8.48
N GLY A 321 25.54 -6.42 -7.66
CA GLY A 321 26.47 -7.48 -8.08
C GLY A 321 26.59 -8.70 -7.17
N GLY A 322 26.21 -8.57 -5.89
CA GLY A 322 26.30 -9.64 -4.89
C GLY A 322 25.41 -10.86 -5.16
N ALA A 323 24.44 -10.77 -6.07
CA ALA A 323 23.57 -11.88 -6.42
C ALA A 323 24.35 -13.13 -6.90
N THR A 324 25.39 -12.95 -7.71
CA THR A 324 26.23 -14.07 -8.18
C THR A 324 26.94 -14.76 -7.02
N THR A 325 27.59 -13.98 -6.15
CA THR A 325 28.30 -14.49 -4.97
C THR A 325 27.36 -15.21 -4.00
N ILE A 326 26.17 -14.66 -3.76
CA ILE A 326 25.13 -15.31 -2.94
C ILE A 326 24.72 -16.64 -3.59
N GLY A 327 24.54 -16.68 -4.91
CA GLY A 327 24.20 -17.89 -5.65
C GLY A 327 25.27 -18.99 -5.54
N GLU A 328 26.55 -18.63 -5.60
CA GLU A 328 27.66 -19.56 -5.39
C GLU A 328 27.70 -20.11 -3.95
N LEU A 329 27.47 -19.25 -2.96
CA LEU A 329 27.33 -19.67 -1.56
C LEU A 329 26.16 -20.63 -1.40
N VAL A 330 24.99 -20.33 -1.98
CA VAL A 330 23.82 -21.23 -1.99
C VAL A 330 24.19 -22.57 -2.63
N TYR A 331 24.85 -22.56 -3.78
CA TYR A 331 25.30 -23.78 -4.45
C TYR A 331 26.21 -24.61 -3.55
N LYS A 332 27.19 -23.99 -2.89
CA LYS A 332 28.11 -24.69 -2.00
C LYS A 332 27.41 -25.24 -0.75
N LEU A 333 26.49 -24.47 -0.18
CA LEU A 333 25.75 -24.87 1.01
C LEU A 333 24.80 -26.07 0.76
N ARG A 334 24.39 -26.32 -0.49
CA ARG A 334 23.56 -27.50 -0.83
C ARG A 334 24.26 -28.84 -0.61
N GLU A 335 25.57 -28.86 -0.39
CA GLU A 335 26.32 -30.07 -0.05
C GLU A 335 26.07 -30.56 1.38
N TYR A 336 25.50 -29.73 2.26
CA TYR A 336 25.35 -30.01 3.69
C TYR A 336 23.94 -30.45 4.08
N ASP A 337 23.84 -31.20 5.16
CA ASP A 337 22.54 -31.55 5.75
C ASP A 337 21.92 -30.36 6.52
N TYR A 338 20.62 -30.44 6.78
CA TYR A 338 19.90 -29.33 7.41
C TYR A 338 20.41 -29.02 8.84
N LEU A 339 20.83 -30.05 9.59
CA LEU A 339 21.33 -29.87 10.96
C LEU A 339 22.63 -29.05 10.95
N THR A 340 23.49 -29.31 9.97
CA THR A 340 24.72 -28.56 9.74
C THR A 340 24.42 -27.14 9.30
N ILE A 341 23.48 -26.93 8.37
CA ILE A 341 23.03 -25.59 7.95
C ILE A 341 22.49 -24.80 9.14
N HIS A 342 21.65 -25.41 9.97
CA HIS A 342 21.09 -24.79 11.16
C HIS A 342 22.17 -24.38 12.17
N ALA A 343 23.15 -25.26 12.41
CA ALA A 343 24.29 -24.96 13.28
C ALA A 343 25.19 -23.84 12.72
N MET A 344 25.44 -23.85 11.40
CA MET A 344 26.16 -22.79 10.69
C MET A 344 25.44 -21.45 10.81
N LEU A 345 24.12 -21.42 10.62
CA LEU A 345 23.28 -20.23 10.78
C LEU A 345 23.40 -19.65 12.18
N GLY A 346 23.25 -20.46 13.23
CA GLY A 346 23.40 -20.00 14.61
C GLY A 346 24.78 -19.41 14.90
N LYS A 347 25.84 -20.02 14.37
CA LYS A 347 27.22 -19.53 14.50
C LYS A 347 27.44 -18.20 13.77
N VAL A 348 26.98 -18.10 12.52
CA VAL A 348 27.09 -16.86 11.72
C VAL A 348 26.31 -15.72 12.37
N GLN A 349 25.09 -15.99 12.85
CA GLN A 349 24.28 -14.98 13.57
C GLN A 349 24.97 -14.48 14.83
N THR A 350 25.51 -15.39 15.65
CA THR A 350 26.27 -15.03 16.86
C THR A 350 27.48 -14.15 16.51
N LYS A 351 28.20 -14.51 15.43
CA LYS A 351 29.35 -13.73 14.96
C LYS A 351 28.93 -12.34 14.47
N LEU A 352 27.87 -12.24 13.66
CA LEU A 352 27.33 -10.95 13.22
C LEU A 352 26.89 -10.10 14.41
N GLN A 353 26.17 -10.67 15.40
CA GLN A 353 25.82 -9.92 16.61
C GLN A 353 27.05 -9.37 17.34
N SER A 354 28.11 -10.18 17.47
CA SER A 354 29.36 -9.73 18.12
C SER A 354 30.05 -8.57 17.40
N LEU A 355 29.85 -8.44 16.09
CA LEU A 355 30.41 -7.36 15.27
C LEU A 355 29.51 -6.11 15.27
N LEU A 356 28.18 -6.30 15.27
CA LEU A 356 27.21 -5.24 15.04
C LEU A 356 26.73 -4.56 16.34
N VAL A 357 26.47 -5.34 17.39
CA VAL A 357 25.92 -4.83 18.66
C VAL A 357 26.84 -3.79 19.34
N PRO A 358 28.18 -3.99 19.41
CA PRO A 358 29.06 -2.97 20.00
C PRO A 358 29.03 -1.63 19.26
N LYS A 359 28.77 -1.66 17.94
CA LYS A 359 28.64 -0.47 17.09
C LYS A 359 27.22 0.11 17.10
N ARG A 360 26.28 -0.46 17.87
CA ARG A 360 24.84 -0.13 17.87
C ARG A 360 24.22 -0.23 16.47
N LEU A 361 24.60 -1.24 15.71
CA LEU A 361 24.04 -1.51 14.39
C LEU A 361 23.04 -2.67 14.47
N GLY A 362 21.83 -2.45 13.95
CA GLY A 362 20.81 -3.48 13.80
C GLY A 362 21.05 -4.35 12.56
N LEU A 363 20.52 -5.58 12.61
CA LEU A 363 20.43 -6.49 11.47
C LEU A 363 18.95 -6.68 11.11
N VAL A 364 18.63 -6.46 9.84
CA VAL A 364 17.26 -6.44 9.33
C VAL A 364 17.15 -7.36 8.13
N ILE A 365 16.06 -8.12 8.03
CA ILE A 365 15.67 -8.84 6.82
C ILE A 365 14.46 -8.11 6.23
N ALA A 366 14.57 -7.57 5.03
CA ALA A 366 13.47 -6.90 4.33
C ALA A 366 13.01 -7.74 3.14
N LEU A 367 11.75 -8.18 3.17
CA LEU A 367 11.06 -8.83 2.06
C LEU A 367 10.24 -7.78 1.29
N ASP A 368 10.70 -7.38 0.11
CA ASP A 368 9.90 -6.57 -0.81
C ASP A 368 9.10 -7.44 -1.80
N GLU A 369 8.04 -6.86 -2.34
CA GLU A 369 7.06 -7.50 -3.20
C GLU A 369 6.48 -8.82 -2.63
N ALA A 370 6.31 -8.87 -1.30
CA ALA A 370 5.90 -10.06 -0.56
C ALA A 370 4.56 -10.66 -1.02
N GLN A 371 3.68 -9.89 -1.66
CA GLN A 371 2.44 -10.40 -2.26
C GLN A 371 2.69 -11.45 -3.35
N VAL A 372 3.88 -11.46 -4.00
CA VAL A 372 4.26 -12.52 -4.96
C VAL A 372 4.35 -13.88 -4.25
N ALA A 373 4.92 -13.91 -3.05
CA ALA A 373 4.99 -15.12 -2.23
C ALA A 373 3.62 -15.57 -1.71
N VAL A 374 2.61 -14.70 -1.73
CA VAL A 374 1.22 -15.06 -1.41
C VAL A 374 0.51 -15.62 -2.63
N THR A 375 0.56 -14.89 -3.74
CA THR A 375 -0.35 -15.05 -4.89
C THR A 375 0.20 -15.94 -5.99
N GLN A 376 1.53 -16.09 -6.11
CA GLN A 376 2.17 -16.81 -7.21
C GLN A 376 2.89 -18.09 -6.76
N ILE A 377 3.46 -18.10 -5.55
CA ILE A 377 4.28 -19.23 -5.06
C ILE A 377 3.48 -20.05 -4.06
N LEU A 378 3.25 -21.33 -4.39
CA LEU A 378 2.40 -22.25 -3.62
C LEU A 378 1.00 -21.68 -3.30
N SER A 379 0.49 -20.80 -4.17
CA SER A 379 -0.76 -20.07 -3.94
C SER A 379 -1.92 -21.01 -3.63
N GLY A 380 -2.47 -20.84 -2.43
CA GLY A 380 -3.55 -21.65 -1.88
C GLY A 380 -3.26 -23.14 -1.66
N LYS A 381 -2.00 -23.57 -1.74
CA LYS A 381 -1.57 -24.97 -1.56
C LYS A 381 -1.25 -25.32 -0.10
N LEU A 382 -1.05 -24.33 0.76
CA LEU A 382 -0.71 -24.52 2.17
C LEU A 382 -1.88 -24.15 3.10
N LEU A 383 -1.85 -24.67 4.32
CA LEU A 383 -2.86 -24.38 5.34
C LEU A 383 -2.44 -23.24 6.27
N SER A 384 -3.41 -22.47 6.73
CA SER A 384 -3.22 -21.53 7.83
C SER A 384 -2.85 -22.25 9.13
N PRO A 385 -1.94 -21.72 9.96
CA PRO A 385 -1.75 -22.19 11.32
C PRO A 385 -3.04 -22.21 12.14
N SER A 386 -3.95 -21.25 11.91
CA SER A 386 -5.26 -21.21 12.59
C SER A 386 -6.24 -22.31 12.16
N ALA A 387 -5.91 -23.04 11.09
CA ALA A 387 -6.68 -24.17 10.61
C ALA A 387 -6.35 -25.47 11.38
N LEU A 388 -5.20 -25.50 12.08
CA LEU A 388 -4.77 -26.64 12.89
C LEU A 388 -5.75 -26.85 14.04
N GLY A 389 -6.25 -28.09 14.18
CA GLY A 389 -7.21 -28.46 15.23
C GLY A 389 -8.68 -28.11 14.94
N LYS A 390 -9.01 -27.57 13.76
CA LYS A 390 -10.41 -27.37 13.33
C LYS A 390 -11.03 -28.68 12.81
N SER A 391 -12.36 -28.79 12.90
CA SER A 391 -13.11 -29.93 12.35
C SER A 391 -13.22 -29.86 10.82
N ASN A 392 -13.46 -31.00 10.17
CA ASN A 392 -13.67 -31.08 8.72
C ASN A 392 -14.75 -30.10 8.22
N SER A 393 -15.87 -29.98 8.94
CA SER A 393 -16.98 -29.09 8.56
C SER A 393 -16.59 -27.61 8.52
N VAL A 394 -15.54 -27.22 9.24
CA VAL A 394 -15.02 -25.84 9.28
C VAL A 394 -13.93 -25.65 8.24
N LEU A 395 -13.05 -26.64 8.07
CA LEU A 395 -11.91 -26.59 7.13
C LEU A 395 -12.33 -26.62 5.67
N PHE A 396 -13.34 -27.43 5.35
CA PHE A 396 -13.77 -27.67 3.98
C PHE A 396 -15.07 -26.95 3.65
N ASP A 397 -15.23 -26.59 2.38
CA ASP A 397 -16.51 -26.14 1.81
C ASP A 397 -17.38 -27.32 1.37
N SER A 398 -18.56 -27.03 0.82
CA SER A 398 -19.50 -28.02 0.29
C SER A 398 -18.92 -28.86 -0.86
N HIS A 399 -17.82 -28.43 -1.47
CA HIS A 399 -17.13 -29.12 -2.55
C HIS A 399 -15.89 -29.89 -2.07
N SER A 400 -15.73 -30.07 -0.75
CA SER A 400 -14.58 -30.74 -0.13
C SER A 400 -13.24 -30.04 -0.42
N GLN A 401 -13.26 -28.75 -0.73
CA GLN A 401 -12.05 -27.94 -0.92
C GLN A 401 -11.75 -27.16 0.36
N ILE A 402 -10.47 -26.89 0.63
CA ILE A 402 -10.07 -26.04 1.76
C ILE A 402 -10.72 -24.66 1.58
N ARG A 403 -11.38 -24.14 2.62
CA ARG A 403 -12.03 -22.82 2.53
C ARG A 403 -10.98 -21.72 2.28
N PRO A 404 -11.30 -20.68 1.49
CA PRO A 404 -10.35 -19.61 1.14
C PRO A 404 -9.63 -18.98 2.33
N ASN A 405 -10.32 -18.74 3.45
CA ASN A 405 -9.75 -18.13 4.65
C ASN A 405 -8.62 -18.95 5.29
N PHE A 406 -8.54 -20.25 5.02
CA PHE A 406 -7.50 -21.15 5.51
C PHE A 406 -6.43 -21.47 4.48
N ARG A 407 -6.57 -21.00 3.24
CA ARG A 407 -5.58 -21.17 2.18
C ARG A 407 -4.41 -20.21 2.39
N ARG A 408 -3.19 -20.68 2.15
CA ARG A 408 -1.94 -19.93 2.28
C ARG A 408 -1.00 -20.24 1.11
N GLY A 409 -0.09 -19.30 0.84
CA GLY A 409 1.04 -19.45 -0.08
C GLY A 409 2.39 -19.52 0.65
N PHE A 410 3.46 -19.39 -0.11
CA PHE A 410 4.85 -19.45 0.38
C PHE A 410 5.19 -18.40 1.45
N LEU A 411 4.52 -17.23 1.46
CA LEU A 411 4.75 -16.21 2.50
C LEU A 411 4.57 -16.76 3.93
N THR A 412 3.72 -17.78 4.11
CA THR A 412 3.48 -18.41 5.42
C THR A 412 4.72 -19.13 5.99
N PRO A 413 5.28 -20.18 5.34
CA PRO A 413 6.51 -20.80 5.82
C PRO A 413 7.73 -19.86 5.74
N LEU A 414 7.75 -18.91 4.80
CA LEU A 414 8.81 -17.90 4.70
C LEU A 414 8.85 -17.00 5.95
N SER A 415 7.75 -16.32 6.28
CA SER A 415 7.66 -15.46 7.48
C SER A 415 7.83 -16.26 8.78
N GLY A 416 7.27 -17.47 8.85
CA GLY A 416 7.41 -18.35 10.01
C GLY A 416 8.86 -18.78 10.29
N THR A 417 9.66 -18.95 9.24
CA THR A 417 11.09 -19.30 9.36
C THR A 417 11.93 -18.07 9.70
N LEU A 418 11.76 -16.98 8.95
CA LEU A 418 12.55 -15.75 9.12
C LEU A 418 12.29 -15.05 10.45
N SER A 419 11.07 -15.11 10.99
CA SER A 419 10.74 -14.54 12.30
C SER A 419 11.46 -15.20 13.48
N ARG A 420 12.11 -16.35 13.27
CA ARG A 420 12.93 -17.04 14.28
C ARG A 420 14.41 -16.64 14.23
N MET A 421 14.82 -15.91 13.20
CA MET A 421 16.20 -15.47 13.04
C MET A 421 16.53 -14.31 13.99
N GLN A 422 17.82 -14.11 14.27
CA GLN A 422 18.34 -13.03 15.11
C GLN A 422 18.40 -11.69 14.34
N ALA A 423 17.28 -11.30 13.75
CA ALA A 423 17.14 -10.08 12.96
C ALA A 423 15.69 -9.57 13.00
N THR A 424 15.48 -8.26 12.89
CA THR A 424 14.15 -7.68 12.69
C THR A 424 13.65 -8.06 11.29
N LEU A 425 12.45 -8.62 11.18
CA LEU A 425 11.85 -8.97 9.89
C LEU A 425 10.91 -7.87 9.44
N VAL A 426 11.10 -7.33 8.24
CA VAL A 426 10.25 -6.33 7.62
C VAL A 426 9.63 -6.92 6.36
N ILE A 427 8.32 -6.87 6.24
CA ILE A 427 7.55 -7.38 5.10
C ILE A 427 6.82 -6.20 4.46
N LEU A 428 7.08 -5.99 3.18
CA LEU A 428 6.51 -4.93 2.37
C LEU A 428 6.19 -5.45 0.96
N GLY A 429 5.41 -4.70 0.21
CA GLY A 429 5.09 -5.02 -1.18
C GLY A 429 4.12 -4.06 -1.82
N THR A 430 4.10 -3.98 -3.14
CA THR A 430 3.25 -3.05 -3.89
C THR A 430 1.77 -3.22 -3.56
N ALA A 431 1.33 -4.48 -3.40
CA ALA A 431 -0.04 -4.88 -3.12
C ALA A 431 -0.12 -5.81 -1.89
N LEU A 432 0.62 -5.45 -0.82
CA LEU A 432 0.52 -6.15 0.45
C LEU A 432 -0.73 -5.69 1.20
N SER A 433 -1.72 -6.58 1.29
CA SER A 433 -3.02 -6.27 1.89
C SER A 433 -2.99 -6.30 3.43
N LEU A 434 -4.03 -5.75 4.06
CA LEU A 434 -4.24 -5.98 5.50
C LEU A 434 -4.45 -7.45 5.83
N GLN A 435 -5.12 -8.18 4.93
CA GLN A 435 -5.35 -9.61 5.09
C GLN A 435 -4.02 -10.38 5.09
N ASP A 436 -3.06 -9.99 4.23
CA ASP A 436 -1.73 -10.58 4.21
C ASP A 436 -0.97 -10.29 5.50
N ALA A 437 -1.08 -9.07 6.02
CA ALA A 437 -0.49 -8.70 7.31
C ALA A 437 -1.12 -9.50 8.47
N ASP A 438 -2.44 -9.73 8.47
CA ASP A 438 -3.11 -10.64 9.41
C ASP A 438 -2.63 -12.09 9.26
N HIS A 439 -2.42 -12.54 8.01
CA HIS A 439 -1.90 -13.87 7.73
C HIS A 439 -0.48 -14.04 8.28
N VAL A 440 0.40 -13.06 8.08
CA VAL A 440 1.74 -13.01 8.70
C VAL A 440 1.65 -13.02 10.22
N CYS A 441 0.78 -12.19 10.81
CA CYS A 441 0.60 -12.16 12.26
C CYS A 441 0.24 -13.56 12.82
N SER A 442 -0.61 -14.29 12.10
CA SER A 442 -1.03 -15.64 12.48
C SER A 442 0.05 -16.73 12.38
N THR A 443 1.16 -16.49 11.67
CA THR A 443 2.25 -17.46 11.47
C THR A 443 3.41 -17.30 12.45
N ILE A 444 3.48 -16.16 13.15
CA ILE A 444 4.57 -15.85 14.07
C ILE A 444 4.31 -16.48 15.44
N VAL A 445 5.37 -16.95 16.10
CA VAL A 445 5.31 -17.65 17.40
C VAL A 445 4.71 -16.78 18.51
N LYS A 446 4.98 -15.47 18.49
CA LYS A 446 4.50 -14.51 19.48
C LYS A 446 3.85 -13.29 18.79
N PRO A 447 2.51 -13.20 18.76
CA PRO A 447 1.80 -12.08 18.13
C PRO A 447 2.18 -10.70 18.70
N ILE A 448 2.61 -10.63 19.97
CA ILE A 448 3.08 -9.39 20.60
C ILE A 448 4.31 -8.76 19.92
N ASN A 449 5.06 -9.56 19.16
CA ASN A 449 6.23 -9.08 18.42
C ASN A 449 5.87 -8.59 17.02
N PHE A 450 4.62 -8.75 16.60
CA PHE A 450 4.15 -8.26 15.31
C PHE A 450 3.74 -6.79 15.43
N THR A 451 4.06 -6.01 14.41
CA THR A 451 3.75 -4.58 14.36
C THR A 451 3.37 -4.18 12.94
N ARG A 452 2.39 -3.29 12.79
CA ARG A 452 2.00 -2.72 11.50
C ARG A 452 2.44 -1.28 11.40
N ILE A 453 3.02 -0.93 10.27
CA ILE A 453 3.22 0.45 9.84
C ILE A 453 2.19 0.70 8.73
N THR A 454 1.24 1.59 9.02
CA THR A 454 0.14 1.96 8.12
C THR A 454 0.10 3.46 7.84
N GLU A 455 0.73 4.27 8.70
CA GLU A 455 0.78 5.71 8.56
C GLU A 455 2.03 6.13 7.79
N PHE A 456 1.85 6.46 6.52
CA PHE A 456 2.91 7.00 5.66
C PHE A 456 2.73 8.49 5.44
N PRO A 457 3.85 9.25 5.34
CA PRO A 457 3.80 10.68 5.08
C PRO A 457 3.03 11.05 3.80
N LEU A 458 2.19 12.07 3.92
CA LEU A 458 1.60 12.77 2.77
C LEU A 458 2.32 14.09 2.53
N PHE A 459 2.44 14.42 1.26
CA PHE A 459 3.14 15.59 0.75
C PHE A 459 2.08 16.63 0.40
N ASP A 460 2.11 17.76 1.09
CA ASP A 460 1.34 18.95 0.73
C ASP A 460 2.06 19.75 -0.37
N GLU A 461 1.45 20.86 -0.82
CA GLU A 461 2.01 21.68 -1.90
C GLU A 461 3.44 22.21 -1.58
N THR A 462 3.76 22.43 -0.30
CA THR A 462 5.08 22.90 0.15
C THR A 462 6.10 21.76 0.10
N ASP A 463 5.70 20.55 0.50
CA ASP A 463 6.54 19.37 0.40
C ASP A 463 6.88 19.02 -1.05
N VAL A 464 5.92 19.20 -1.98
CA VAL A 464 6.16 19.00 -3.42
C VAL A 464 7.28 19.92 -3.91
N ASP A 465 7.19 21.21 -3.59
CA ASP A 465 8.21 22.19 -3.99
C ASP A 465 9.57 21.88 -3.34
N LYS A 466 9.58 21.53 -2.05
CA LYS A 466 10.80 21.19 -1.31
C LYS A 466 11.47 19.94 -1.91
N LEU A 467 10.73 18.85 -2.07
CA LEU A 467 11.24 17.59 -2.64
C LEU A 467 11.87 17.82 -4.01
N LEU A 468 11.18 18.52 -4.91
CA LEU A 468 11.69 18.77 -6.26
C LEU A 468 12.90 19.70 -6.25
N SER A 469 12.87 20.76 -5.43
CA SER A 469 14.00 21.67 -5.28
C SER A 469 15.23 20.99 -4.69
N ASP A 470 15.05 19.99 -3.81
CA ASP A 470 16.15 19.21 -3.24
C ASP A 470 16.81 18.29 -4.29
N LEU A 471 16.00 17.73 -5.20
CA LEU A 471 16.45 16.78 -6.22
C LEU A 471 17.02 17.43 -7.49
N VAL A 472 16.42 18.52 -7.97
CA VAL A 472 16.74 19.15 -9.26
C VAL A 472 16.83 20.67 -9.16
N GLU A 473 17.46 21.30 -10.15
CA GLU A 473 17.67 22.74 -10.17
C GLU A 473 16.39 23.48 -10.62
N MET A 474 15.68 24.04 -9.65
CA MET A 474 14.37 24.70 -9.83
C MET A 474 14.47 26.23 -9.95
N SER A 475 15.67 26.82 -9.96
CA SER A 475 15.82 28.27 -10.17
C SER A 475 15.10 28.73 -11.44
N ASP A 476 14.48 29.90 -11.38
CA ASP A 476 13.84 30.56 -12.53
C ASP A 476 12.66 29.79 -13.15
N CYS A 477 12.13 28.78 -12.45
CA CYS A 477 10.90 28.11 -12.84
C CYS A 477 10.03 27.76 -11.62
N ALA A 478 8.72 27.63 -11.86
CA ALA A 478 7.77 27.27 -10.81
C ALA A 478 6.67 26.37 -11.37
N ILE A 479 6.18 25.45 -10.53
CA ILE A 479 5.05 24.60 -10.89
C ILE A 479 3.77 25.42 -10.75
N PRO A 480 2.91 25.49 -11.79
CA PRO A 480 1.63 26.17 -11.70
C PRO A 480 0.78 25.63 -10.54
N PRO A 481 0.12 26.48 -9.73
CA PRO A 481 -0.58 26.05 -8.50
C PRO A 481 -1.58 24.91 -8.72
N ALA A 482 -2.35 24.95 -9.81
CA ALA A 482 -3.31 23.89 -10.13
C ALA A 482 -2.64 22.52 -10.38
N LYS A 483 -1.46 22.51 -11.00
CA LYS A 483 -0.70 21.27 -11.26
C LYS A 483 0.02 20.80 -10.00
N ARG A 484 0.57 21.73 -9.22
CA ARG A 484 1.20 21.45 -7.92
C ARG A 484 0.25 20.74 -6.97
N ARG A 485 -0.99 21.22 -6.89
CA ARG A 485 -2.05 20.57 -6.11
C ARG A 485 -2.29 19.13 -6.55
N LYS A 486 -2.26 18.84 -7.86
CA LYS A 486 -2.41 17.46 -8.36
C LYS A 486 -1.29 16.54 -7.87
N LEU A 487 -0.06 17.04 -7.77
CA LEU A 487 1.11 16.27 -7.32
C LEU A 487 1.16 15.99 -5.81
N THR A 488 0.23 16.55 -5.02
CA THR A 488 0.12 16.28 -3.58
C THR A 488 -0.35 14.85 -3.30
N GLY A 489 -0.03 14.34 -2.10
CA GLY A 489 -0.32 12.96 -1.71
C GLY A 489 0.96 12.17 -1.49
N ARG A 490 1.05 10.95 -2.02
CA ARG A 490 2.25 10.12 -1.92
C ARG A 490 3.42 10.67 -2.73
N ALA A 491 4.62 10.52 -2.18
CA ALA A 491 5.86 11.04 -2.76
C ALA A 491 6.08 10.66 -4.24
N ARG A 492 5.69 9.44 -4.64
CA ARG A 492 5.86 8.95 -6.01
C ARG A 492 5.26 9.87 -7.07
N PHE A 493 4.13 10.54 -6.78
CA PHE A 493 3.51 11.48 -7.74
C PHE A 493 4.43 12.64 -8.08
N SER A 494 5.16 13.17 -7.10
CA SER A 494 6.12 14.25 -7.30
C SER A 494 7.44 13.74 -7.87
N VAL A 495 7.94 12.60 -7.38
CA VAL A 495 9.22 12.04 -7.82
C VAL A 495 9.22 11.66 -9.30
N ASP A 496 8.10 11.19 -9.86
CA ASP A 496 8.03 10.84 -11.29
C ASP A 496 8.32 12.04 -12.22
N VAL A 497 8.09 13.28 -11.76
CA VAL A 497 8.47 14.50 -12.51
C VAL A 497 9.97 14.51 -12.83
N VAL A 498 10.82 14.08 -11.90
CA VAL A 498 12.28 14.02 -12.10
C VAL A 498 12.65 13.02 -13.19
N LYS A 499 11.95 11.89 -13.26
CA LYS A 499 12.11 10.90 -14.34
C LYS A 499 11.72 11.51 -15.69
N ARG A 500 10.66 12.32 -15.74
CA ARG A 500 10.21 13.01 -16.96
C ARG A 500 11.14 14.12 -17.42
N LEU A 501 11.77 14.85 -16.50
CA LEU A 501 12.76 15.88 -16.84
C LEU A 501 13.95 15.32 -17.63
N SER A 502 14.25 14.03 -17.47
CA SER A 502 15.33 13.35 -18.20
C SER A 502 14.93 12.92 -19.63
N THR A 503 13.70 13.18 -20.07
CA THR A 503 13.25 12.87 -21.44
C THR A 503 13.76 13.91 -22.43
N ARG A 504 13.83 13.55 -23.72
CA ARG A 504 14.32 14.48 -24.75
C ARG A 504 13.26 15.52 -25.08
N TYR A 505 13.54 16.77 -24.74
CA TYR A 505 12.75 17.93 -25.12
C TYR A 505 13.34 18.66 -26.33
N SER A 506 12.53 19.49 -26.99
CA SER A 506 13.00 20.36 -28.08
C SER A 506 14.06 21.33 -27.56
N SER A 507 15.16 21.46 -28.30
CA SER A 507 16.28 22.37 -27.95
C SER A 507 15.89 23.86 -27.92
N LYS A 508 14.70 24.21 -28.42
CA LYS A 508 14.15 25.58 -28.40
C LYS A 508 13.22 25.85 -27.21
N ALA A 509 12.88 24.85 -26.40
CA ALA A 509 11.97 25.02 -25.27
C ALA A 509 12.67 25.72 -24.10
N SER A 510 11.98 26.66 -23.45
CA SER A 510 12.48 27.29 -22.23
C SER A 510 12.47 26.30 -21.05
N LYS A 511 13.30 26.54 -20.03
CA LYS A 511 13.33 25.75 -18.79
C LYS A 511 11.92 25.61 -18.18
N GLN A 512 11.16 26.72 -18.09
CA GLN A 512 9.78 26.70 -17.61
C GLN A 512 8.85 25.82 -18.46
N ALA A 513 8.96 25.87 -19.79
CA ALA A 513 8.13 25.06 -20.68
C ALA A 513 8.44 23.55 -20.53
N ILE A 514 9.73 23.20 -20.37
CA ILE A 514 10.17 21.83 -20.12
C ILE A 514 9.59 21.32 -18.79
N LEU A 515 9.70 22.09 -17.71
CA LEU A 515 9.14 21.72 -16.41
C LEU A 515 7.63 21.47 -16.50
N VAL A 516 6.89 22.39 -17.11
CA VAL A 516 5.42 22.27 -17.24
C VAL A 516 5.04 21.01 -18.03
N SER A 517 5.78 20.70 -19.11
CA SER A 517 5.56 19.50 -19.92
C SER A 517 5.91 18.22 -19.16
N ALA A 518 7.01 18.21 -18.38
CA ALA A 518 7.37 17.08 -17.52
C ALA A 518 6.29 16.79 -16.48
N VAL A 519 5.75 17.84 -15.85
CA VAL A 519 4.65 17.74 -14.89
C VAL A 519 3.39 17.19 -15.56
N ASP A 520 3.03 17.68 -16.75
CA ASP A 520 1.85 17.16 -17.47
C ASP A 520 1.98 15.68 -17.82
N LEU A 521 3.13 15.27 -18.37
CA LEU A 521 3.39 13.88 -18.71
C LEU A 521 3.35 12.97 -17.48
N SER A 522 3.83 13.46 -16.34
CA SER A 522 3.79 12.72 -15.07
C SER A 522 2.35 12.57 -14.56
N ILE A 523 1.57 13.66 -14.64
CA ILE A 523 0.16 13.68 -14.25
C ILE A 523 -0.66 12.70 -15.10
N GLU A 524 -0.56 12.82 -16.43
CA GLU A 524 -1.28 12.00 -17.39
C GLU A 524 -0.95 10.52 -17.24
N HIS A 525 0.34 10.18 -17.13
CA HIS A 525 0.78 8.81 -16.96
C HIS A 525 0.22 8.19 -15.68
N THR A 526 0.30 8.90 -14.56
CA THR A 526 -0.16 8.40 -13.27
C THR A 526 -1.68 8.23 -13.25
N ILE A 527 -2.44 9.19 -13.78
CA ILE A 527 -3.90 9.06 -13.91
C ILE A 527 -4.24 7.83 -14.75
N THR A 528 -3.56 7.64 -15.89
CA THR A 528 -3.78 6.49 -16.77
C THR A 528 -3.53 5.17 -16.04
N GLN A 529 -2.43 5.05 -15.30
CA GLN A 529 -2.11 3.84 -14.51
C GLN A 529 -3.16 3.57 -13.42
N LEU A 530 -3.59 4.60 -12.71
CA LEU A 530 -4.62 4.48 -11.68
C LEU A 530 -5.97 4.07 -12.28
N ARG A 531 -6.32 4.59 -13.46
CA ARG A 531 -7.54 4.19 -14.18
C ARG A 531 -7.56 2.71 -14.53
N VAL A 532 -6.42 2.14 -14.96
CA VAL A 532 -6.30 0.68 -15.18
C VAL A 532 -6.62 -0.08 -13.89
N GLN A 533 -6.07 0.35 -12.74
CA GLN A 533 -6.36 -0.30 -11.46
C GLN A 533 -7.84 -0.19 -11.04
N VAL A 534 -8.49 0.93 -11.34
CA VAL A 534 -9.93 1.10 -11.10
C VAL A 534 -10.74 0.21 -12.04
N SER A 535 -10.37 0.14 -13.31
CA SER A 535 -11.01 -0.71 -14.31
C SER A 535 -10.97 -2.18 -13.89
N ASP A 536 -9.80 -2.68 -13.46
CA ASP A 536 -9.64 -4.05 -12.93
C ASP A 536 -10.61 -4.33 -11.77
N ILE A 537 -10.78 -3.38 -10.84
CA ILE A 537 -11.71 -3.51 -9.71
C ILE A 537 -13.15 -3.59 -10.21
N LEU A 538 -13.52 -2.70 -11.12
CA LEU A 538 -14.88 -2.62 -11.64
C LEU A 538 -15.23 -3.83 -12.51
N GLU A 539 -14.30 -4.37 -13.29
CA GLU A 539 -14.48 -5.59 -14.06
C GLU A 539 -14.76 -6.80 -13.15
N GLY A 540 -14.04 -6.92 -12.03
CA GLY A 540 -14.26 -7.97 -11.03
C GLY A 540 -15.48 -7.78 -10.12
N ASP A 541 -16.09 -6.59 -10.12
CA ASP A 541 -17.23 -6.25 -9.26
C ASP A 541 -18.56 -6.74 -9.81
N ASN A 542 -18.90 -7.98 -9.47
CA ASN A 542 -20.16 -8.62 -9.85
C ASN A 542 -21.37 -8.13 -9.02
N THR A 543 -21.15 -7.56 -7.83
CA THR A 543 -22.23 -7.13 -6.92
C THR A 543 -22.55 -5.63 -7.05
N GLY A 544 -21.67 -4.86 -7.68
CA GLY A 544 -21.73 -3.41 -7.76
C GLY A 544 -21.35 -2.72 -6.44
N GLU A 545 -20.84 -3.48 -5.46
CA GLU A 545 -20.50 -2.95 -4.13
C GLU A 545 -19.22 -2.11 -4.18
N ALA A 546 -18.22 -2.54 -4.94
CA ALA A 546 -16.97 -1.78 -5.10
C ALA A 546 -17.24 -0.48 -5.88
N ALA A 547 -18.01 -0.55 -6.97
CA ALA A 547 -18.43 0.61 -7.76
C ALA A 547 -19.17 1.63 -6.89
N ARG A 548 -20.21 1.19 -6.14
CA ARG A 548 -20.98 2.06 -5.23
C ARG A 548 -20.09 2.68 -4.15
N ARG A 549 -19.13 1.91 -3.63
CA ARG A 549 -18.19 2.41 -2.62
C ARG A 549 -17.24 3.47 -3.16
N LEU A 550 -16.69 3.28 -4.36
CA LEU A 550 -15.88 4.28 -5.06
C LEU A 550 -16.70 5.55 -5.35
N CYS A 551 -17.95 5.41 -5.80
CA CYS A 551 -18.86 6.53 -6.02
C CYS A 551 -19.07 7.35 -4.75
N ARG A 552 -19.33 6.68 -3.63
CA ARG A 552 -19.47 7.31 -2.31
C ARG A 552 -18.19 8.00 -1.86
N MET A 553 -17.02 7.41 -2.10
CA MET A 553 -15.71 8.01 -1.79
C MET A 553 -15.49 9.31 -2.57
N VAL A 554 -15.77 9.33 -3.87
CA VAL A 554 -15.65 10.54 -4.70
C VAL A 554 -16.60 11.64 -4.23
N LEU A 555 -17.89 11.31 -4.01
CA LEU A 555 -18.88 12.27 -3.52
C LEU A 555 -18.54 12.79 -2.12
N ALA A 556 -18.06 11.92 -1.23
CA ALA A 556 -17.58 12.29 0.09
C ALA A 556 -16.41 13.27 0.01
N TYR A 557 -15.44 13.03 -0.87
CA TYR A 557 -14.32 13.95 -1.08
C TYR A 557 -14.82 15.32 -1.54
N ARG A 558 -15.73 15.36 -2.53
CA ARG A 558 -16.30 16.61 -3.03
C ARG A 558 -17.09 17.36 -1.96
N LEU A 559 -17.79 16.66 -1.08
CA LEU A 559 -18.54 17.27 0.03
C LEU A 559 -17.65 17.75 1.18
N SER A 560 -16.63 16.98 1.57
CA SER A 560 -15.98 17.11 2.89
C SER A 560 -14.46 17.36 2.84
N GLY A 561 -13.84 17.31 1.66
CA GLY A 561 -12.39 17.46 1.51
C GLY A 561 -11.66 16.27 2.14
N ALA A 562 -12.13 15.06 1.87
CA ALA A 562 -11.50 13.79 2.23
C ALA A 562 -11.53 13.36 3.71
N LYS A 563 -12.43 13.90 4.53
CA LYS A 563 -12.51 13.55 5.97
C LYS A 563 -13.35 12.30 6.25
N ILE A 564 -13.61 11.49 5.23
CA ILE A 564 -14.43 10.29 5.32
C ILE A 564 -13.58 9.05 5.10
N ALA A 565 -13.41 8.27 6.17
CA ALA A 565 -12.73 6.99 6.20
C ALA A 565 -13.70 5.79 6.18
N PHE A 566 -13.74 4.99 5.12
CA PHE A 566 -14.73 3.92 4.99
C PHE A 566 -14.27 2.63 5.68
N SER A 567 -15.13 2.00 6.50
CA SER A 567 -14.81 0.75 7.20
C SER A 567 -14.52 -0.38 6.22
N ILE A 568 -13.43 -1.11 6.44
CA ILE A 568 -13.04 -2.21 5.55
C ILE A 568 -14.11 -3.31 5.57
N GLN A 569 -14.55 -3.72 4.38
CA GLN A 569 -15.28 -4.98 4.21
C GLN A 569 -14.30 -5.99 3.60
N GLN A 570 -14.41 -7.25 3.98
CA GLN A 570 -13.43 -8.32 3.65
C GLN A 570 -13.21 -8.56 2.14
N GLN A 571 -13.97 -7.92 1.24
CA GLN A 571 -14.03 -8.31 -0.18
C GLN A 571 -13.14 -7.50 -1.13
N SER A 572 -12.69 -6.29 -0.79
CA SER A 572 -11.86 -5.48 -1.69
C SER A 572 -10.84 -4.62 -0.92
N ASP A 573 -9.57 -4.98 -1.01
CA ASP A 573 -8.49 -4.15 -0.48
C ASP A 573 -8.10 -3.07 -1.51
N PHE A 574 -8.74 -1.90 -1.42
CA PHE A 574 -8.43 -0.74 -2.26
C PHE A 574 -7.01 -0.17 -2.03
N VAL A 575 -6.32 -0.60 -0.97
CA VAL A 575 -4.92 -0.25 -0.69
C VAL A 575 -4.00 -0.91 -1.72
N ASP A 576 -4.25 -2.19 -2.03
CA ASP A 576 -3.46 -2.97 -2.98
C ASP A 576 -3.53 -2.41 -4.40
N LYS A 577 -4.70 -1.88 -4.76
CA LYS A 577 -4.95 -1.18 -6.01
C LYS A 577 -4.48 0.27 -6.00
N ALA A 578 -3.76 0.66 -4.95
CA ALA A 578 -3.12 1.94 -4.79
C ALA A 578 -4.12 3.12 -4.78
N LEU A 579 -5.39 2.89 -4.40
CA LEU A 579 -6.45 3.90 -4.43
C LEU A 579 -6.75 4.53 -3.06
N CYS A 580 -6.61 3.76 -1.98
CA CYS A 580 -6.98 4.20 -0.65
C CYS A 580 -5.84 3.97 0.33
N ARG A 581 -5.57 4.94 1.20
CA ARG A 581 -4.69 4.75 2.35
C ARG A 581 -5.46 4.22 3.55
N LEU A 582 -4.71 3.69 4.52
CA LEU A 582 -5.24 3.25 5.80
C LEU A 582 -5.06 4.33 6.85
N THR A 583 -6.01 4.44 7.77
CA THR A 583 -5.88 5.32 8.94
C THR A 583 -6.45 4.62 10.16
N PRO A 584 -5.68 4.52 11.25
CA PRO A 584 -6.20 4.00 12.49
C PRO A 584 -7.19 4.99 13.09
N HIS A 585 -8.35 4.48 13.48
CA HIS A 585 -9.33 5.19 14.28
C HIS A 585 -9.65 4.36 15.53
N PRO A 586 -10.24 4.97 16.58
CA PRO A 586 -10.59 4.26 17.82
C PRO A 586 -11.51 3.05 17.63
N ASP A 587 -12.15 2.92 16.46
CA ASP A 587 -13.06 1.85 16.09
C ASP A 587 -12.52 0.82 15.10
N GLY A 588 -11.28 0.98 14.64
CA GLY A 588 -10.63 0.09 13.67
C GLY A 588 -9.84 0.86 12.62
N ILE A 589 -9.41 0.15 11.59
CA ILE A 589 -8.70 0.74 10.46
C ILE A 589 -9.71 1.10 9.38
N HIS A 590 -9.57 2.30 8.79
CA HIS A 590 -10.47 2.79 7.76
C HIS A 590 -9.71 3.19 6.49
N LEU A 591 -10.43 3.18 5.36
CA LEU A 591 -9.93 3.57 4.04
C LEU A 591 -10.20 5.04 3.73
N ILE A 592 -9.16 5.80 3.39
CA ILE A 592 -9.28 7.20 2.97
C ILE A 592 -8.79 7.35 1.53
N MET A 593 -9.56 8.07 0.72
CA MET A 593 -9.19 8.49 -0.64
C MET A 593 -9.14 10.02 -0.69
N ASP A 594 -7.94 10.58 -0.55
CA ASP A 594 -7.72 12.01 -0.37
C ASP A 594 -6.67 12.61 -1.32
N GLU A 595 -6.17 11.81 -2.27
CA GLU A 595 -5.16 12.24 -3.22
C GLU A 595 -5.81 12.74 -4.53
N PRO A 596 -5.54 13.98 -4.97
CA PRO A 596 -6.25 14.59 -6.09
C PRO A 596 -6.23 13.78 -7.39
N MET A 597 -5.07 13.19 -7.75
CA MET A 597 -4.94 12.40 -8.96
C MET A 597 -5.65 11.05 -8.90
N VAL A 598 -5.73 10.44 -7.71
CA VAL A 598 -6.51 9.21 -7.51
C VAL A 598 -7.99 9.48 -7.69
N LEU A 599 -8.48 10.58 -7.12
CA LEU A 599 -9.89 10.97 -7.25
C LEU A 599 -10.27 11.31 -8.69
N GLU A 600 -9.38 11.97 -9.43
CA GLU A 600 -9.56 12.25 -10.85
C GLU A 600 -9.65 10.94 -11.65
N ALA A 601 -8.70 10.03 -11.46
CA ALA A 601 -8.70 8.72 -12.11
C ALA A 601 -9.96 7.91 -11.80
N VAL A 602 -10.36 7.80 -10.52
CA VAL A 602 -11.56 7.08 -10.10
C VAL A 602 -12.81 7.72 -10.70
N GLN A 603 -12.91 9.05 -10.67
CA GLN A 603 -14.06 9.75 -11.23
C GLN A 603 -14.19 9.55 -12.75
N GLU A 604 -13.08 9.63 -13.49
CA GLU A 604 -13.07 9.38 -14.94
C GLU A 604 -13.49 7.96 -15.29
N GLU A 605 -12.98 6.97 -14.56
CA GLU A 605 -13.26 5.56 -14.84
C GLU A 605 -14.68 5.16 -14.42
N LEU A 606 -15.21 5.71 -13.32
CA LEU A 606 -16.61 5.54 -12.95
C LEU A 606 -17.56 6.15 -14.00
N LYS A 607 -17.19 7.31 -14.57
CA LYS A 607 -17.95 7.92 -15.69
C LYS A 607 -17.89 7.08 -16.95
N ALA A 608 -16.73 6.49 -17.27
CA ALA A 608 -16.55 5.67 -18.46
C ALA A 608 -17.28 4.31 -18.37
N SER A 609 -17.25 3.68 -17.19
CA SER A 609 -17.81 2.34 -16.97
C SER A 609 -19.33 2.31 -16.85
N CYS A 610 -19.96 3.43 -16.45
CA CYS A 610 -21.42 3.55 -16.24
C CYS A 610 -22.02 2.46 -15.32
N LYS A 611 -21.23 1.85 -14.42
CA LYS A 611 -21.67 0.77 -13.52
C LYS A 611 -22.66 1.21 -12.43
N ASP A 612 -22.62 2.49 -12.05
CA ASP A 612 -23.62 3.12 -11.17
C ASP A 612 -24.25 4.31 -11.91
N PRO A 613 -25.44 4.13 -12.53
CA PRO A 613 -26.10 5.20 -13.28
C PRO A 613 -26.43 6.43 -12.44
N SER A 614 -26.64 6.27 -11.13
CA SER A 614 -26.96 7.37 -10.22
C SER A 614 -25.73 8.22 -9.89
N PHE A 615 -24.51 7.71 -10.09
CA PHE A 615 -23.29 8.45 -9.76
C PHE A 615 -23.12 9.73 -10.56
N ILE A 616 -23.27 9.65 -11.90
CA ILE A 616 -23.11 10.82 -12.77
C ILE A 616 -24.16 11.87 -12.42
N GLU A 617 -25.41 11.42 -12.25
CA GLU A 617 -26.52 12.28 -11.83
C GLU A 617 -26.20 12.98 -10.49
N TYR A 618 -25.77 12.24 -9.46
CA TYR A 618 -25.44 12.81 -8.16
C TYR A 618 -24.24 13.74 -8.19
N LEU A 619 -23.25 13.44 -9.02
CA LEU A 619 -22.06 14.30 -9.17
C LEU A 619 -22.42 15.63 -9.84
N ASP A 620 -23.22 15.59 -10.90
CA ASP A 620 -23.66 16.79 -11.61
C ASP A 620 -24.61 17.62 -10.75
N GLN A 621 -25.55 16.97 -10.05
CA GLN A 621 -26.41 17.62 -9.05
C GLN A 621 -25.59 18.25 -7.94
N LEU A 622 -24.53 17.60 -7.45
CA LEU A 622 -23.65 18.18 -6.43
C LEU A 622 -22.97 19.44 -6.96
N TYR A 623 -22.44 19.42 -8.18
CA TYR A 623 -21.81 20.61 -8.77
C TYR A 623 -22.82 21.75 -8.98
N GLN A 624 -24.05 21.44 -9.39
CA GLN A 624 -25.13 22.42 -9.50
C GLN A 624 -25.48 23.03 -8.13
N VAL A 625 -25.67 22.20 -7.11
CA VAL A 625 -25.97 22.63 -5.73
C VAL A 625 -24.84 23.52 -5.19
N VAL A 626 -23.57 23.14 -5.40
CA VAL A 626 -22.41 23.96 -5.00
C VAL A 626 -22.35 25.27 -5.77
N THR A 627 -22.69 25.27 -7.06
CA THR A 627 -22.72 26.49 -7.88
C THR A 627 -23.80 27.46 -7.38
N ASN A 628 -24.99 26.96 -7.05
CA ASN A 628 -26.13 27.76 -6.62
C ASN A 628 -25.96 28.35 -5.21
N PHE A 629 -25.47 27.54 -4.26
CA PHE A 629 -25.28 27.96 -2.88
C PHE A 629 -23.91 28.63 -2.65
N GLY A 630 -23.02 28.52 -3.64
CA GLY A 630 -21.78 29.26 -3.76
C GLY A 630 -20.52 28.45 -3.48
N VAL A 631 -19.44 28.84 -4.17
CA VAL A 631 -18.08 28.43 -3.84
C VAL A 631 -17.67 29.20 -2.58
N ALA A 632 -17.49 28.50 -1.47
CA ALA A 632 -17.03 29.13 -0.23
C ALA A 632 -15.67 29.81 -0.43
N SER A 633 -15.56 31.07 -0.01
CA SER A 633 -14.31 31.59 0.52
C SER A 633 -14.08 30.91 1.88
N THR A 634 -13.50 29.71 1.91
CA THR A 634 -13.03 29.14 3.17
C THR A 634 -11.62 28.62 3.03
N SER A 635 -10.78 29.04 3.97
CA SER A 635 -9.50 28.43 4.32
C SER A 635 -9.59 26.96 4.78
N LYS A 636 -10.78 26.31 4.73
CA LYS A 636 -11.04 24.92 5.16
C LYS A 636 -11.58 23.99 4.06
N GLY A 637 -11.88 24.51 2.85
CA GLY A 637 -11.86 23.76 1.59
C GLY A 637 -12.95 22.72 1.28
N ASN A 638 -14.03 22.59 2.04
CA ASN A 638 -15.09 21.61 1.74
C ASN A 638 -16.43 22.23 1.30
N ALA A 639 -17.17 21.53 0.44
CA ALA A 639 -18.44 22.01 -0.11
C ALA A 639 -19.61 21.96 0.88
N LEU A 640 -19.55 21.12 1.91
CA LEU A 640 -20.63 21.00 2.90
C LEU A 640 -20.77 22.27 3.75
N GLU A 641 -19.66 22.91 4.11
CA GLU A 641 -19.65 24.16 4.89
C GLU A 641 -20.52 25.29 4.31
N PRO A 642 -20.30 25.76 3.06
CA PRO A 642 -21.15 26.79 2.47
C PRO A 642 -22.61 26.34 2.36
N LEU A 643 -22.84 25.06 2.03
CA LEU A 643 -24.20 24.50 1.94
C LEU A 643 -24.95 24.63 3.27
N VAL A 644 -24.34 24.22 4.38
CA VAL A 644 -24.94 24.32 5.71
C VAL A 644 -25.22 25.79 6.09
N ARG A 645 -24.24 26.69 5.88
CA ARG A 645 -24.39 28.11 6.23
C ARG A 645 -25.54 28.77 5.47
N ARG A 646 -25.64 28.49 4.16
CA ARG A 646 -26.69 29.03 3.30
C ARG A 646 -28.05 28.37 3.55
N SER A 647 -28.09 27.07 3.86
CA SER A 647 -29.31 26.40 4.31
C SER A 647 -29.87 27.05 5.58
N LEU A 648 -29.00 27.44 6.53
CA LEU A 648 -29.43 28.16 7.71
C LEU A 648 -29.98 29.56 7.36
N GLN A 649 -29.33 30.28 6.44
CA GLN A 649 -29.75 31.61 5.99
C GLN A 649 -31.17 31.63 5.39
N ARG A 650 -31.63 30.52 4.78
CA ARG A 650 -33.00 30.39 4.22
C ARG A 650 -34.09 30.55 5.28
N PHE A 651 -33.78 30.36 6.57
CA PHE A 651 -34.70 30.57 7.68
C PHE A 651 -34.69 32.01 8.21
N ASN A 652 -34.05 32.97 7.53
CA ASN A 652 -34.07 34.38 7.92
C ASN A 652 -35.50 34.90 8.13
N GLY A 653 -35.68 35.66 9.20
CA GLY A 653 -36.97 36.21 9.60
C GLY A 653 -37.86 35.25 10.40
N HIS A 654 -37.56 33.95 10.49
CA HIS A 654 -38.32 33.03 11.33
C HIS A 654 -37.98 33.23 12.82
N ARG A 655 -38.97 33.06 13.72
CA ARG A 655 -38.71 33.02 15.17
C ARG A 655 -37.98 31.74 15.51
N LEU A 656 -37.10 31.77 16.52
CA LEU A 656 -36.39 30.55 16.94
C LEU A 656 -37.37 29.45 17.38
N THR A 657 -38.52 29.80 17.96
CA THR A 657 -39.57 28.85 18.35
C THR A 657 -40.25 28.16 17.18
N ASP A 658 -40.16 28.73 15.98
CA ASP A 658 -40.89 28.27 14.79
C ASP A 658 -39.98 27.46 13.84
N LEU A 659 -38.68 27.36 14.17
CA LEU A 659 -37.72 26.63 13.35
C LEU A 659 -37.99 25.12 13.45
N PRO A 660 -38.16 24.40 12.31
CA PRO A 660 -38.50 22.98 12.32
C PRO A 660 -37.51 22.12 13.12
N PHE A 661 -36.21 22.38 12.98
CA PHE A 661 -35.15 21.63 13.67
C PHE A 661 -35.01 21.96 15.17
N LEU A 662 -35.82 22.90 15.69
CA LEU A 662 -35.95 23.19 17.13
C LEU A 662 -37.25 22.65 17.73
N GLN A 663 -38.14 22.05 16.92
CA GLN A 663 -39.38 21.48 17.42
C GLN A 663 -39.10 20.35 18.41
N GLY A 664 -39.85 20.35 19.52
CA GLY A 664 -39.69 19.37 20.61
C GLY A 664 -38.59 19.69 21.63
N VAL A 665 -37.80 20.76 21.43
CA VAL A 665 -36.85 21.24 22.44
C VAL A 665 -37.54 22.27 23.34
N ALA A 666 -37.43 22.09 24.66
CA ALA A 666 -37.90 23.07 25.64
C ALA A 666 -36.96 24.31 25.64
N LEU A 667 -37.23 25.26 24.75
CA LEU A 667 -36.36 26.42 24.54
C LEU A 667 -36.38 27.39 25.75
N PRO A 668 -35.23 27.99 26.11
CA PRO A 668 -35.16 29.06 27.10
C PRO A 668 -36.02 30.26 26.72
N THR A 669 -36.41 31.05 27.72
CA THR A 669 -37.26 32.24 27.53
C THR A 669 -36.66 33.27 26.57
N TRP A 670 -35.32 33.37 26.53
CA TRP A 670 -34.62 34.28 25.63
C TRP A 670 -34.84 33.94 24.15
N CYS A 671 -35.14 32.67 23.81
CA CYS A 671 -35.40 32.27 22.43
C CYS A 671 -36.76 32.76 21.89
N ILE A 672 -37.73 33.03 22.77
CA ILE A 672 -39.12 33.34 22.39
C ILE A 672 -39.21 34.66 21.59
N ALA A 673 -38.39 35.64 21.96
CA ALA A 673 -38.40 36.97 21.36
C ALA A 673 -37.45 37.11 20.15
N LEU A 674 -36.57 36.13 19.91
CA LEU A 674 -35.54 36.23 18.89
C LEU A 674 -35.98 35.62 17.56
N ARG A 675 -35.50 36.25 16.48
CA ARG A 675 -35.60 35.74 15.11
C ARG A 675 -34.22 35.39 14.62
N LEU A 676 -34.13 34.32 13.83
CA LEU A 676 -32.92 34.05 13.08
C LEU A 676 -32.79 35.10 11.98
N GLN A 677 -31.67 35.82 11.97
CA GLN A 677 -31.36 36.81 10.94
C GLN A 677 -29.87 36.81 10.66
N ILE A 678 -29.49 36.41 9.44
CA ILE A 678 -28.11 36.38 8.93
C ILE A 678 -28.13 37.10 7.58
N ASP A 679 -27.88 38.40 7.59
CA ASP A 679 -27.95 39.25 6.39
C ASP A 679 -26.77 38.99 5.45
N SER A 680 -25.60 38.65 6.00
CA SER A 680 -24.39 38.41 5.22
C SER A 680 -23.49 37.37 5.88
N ILE A 681 -22.75 36.63 5.05
CA ILE A 681 -21.84 35.55 5.45
C ILE A 681 -20.50 35.81 4.77
N ASN A 682 -19.43 36.00 5.54
CA ASN A 682 -18.12 36.28 4.99
C ASN A 682 -17.00 35.99 5.99
N THR A 683 -15.75 35.94 5.52
CA THR A 683 -14.57 36.02 6.39
C THR A 683 -14.52 37.39 7.08
N ALA A 684 -13.77 37.51 8.18
CA ALA A 684 -13.56 38.81 8.81
C ALA A 684 -13.01 39.84 7.80
N ASN A 685 -12.01 39.47 7.01
CA ASN A 685 -11.47 40.38 5.99
C ASN A 685 -12.53 40.81 4.95
N GLY A 686 -13.42 39.90 4.55
CA GLY A 686 -14.54 40.23 3.67
C GLY A 686 -15.60 41.14 4.29
N PHE A 687 -15.63 41.27 5.62
CA PHE A 687 -16.43 42.29 6.32
C PHE A 687 -15.69 43.61 6.58
N GLY A 688 -14.44 43.74 6.11
CA GLY A 688 -13.65 44.98 6.21
C GLY A 688 -12.62 44.99 7.35
N TYR A 689 -12.43 43.90 8.08
CA TYR A 689 -11.37 43.79 9.09
C TYR A 689 -10.01 43.62 8.40
N THR A 690 -9.17 44.66 8.43
CA THR A 690 -7.92 44.73 7.65
C THR A 690 -6.76 43.90 8.21
N ILE A 691 -6.89 43.42 9.45
CA ILE A 691 -5.91 42.54 10.10
C ILE A 691 -6.00 41.14 9.45
N SER A 692 -4.91 40.38 9.41
CA SER A 692 -4.88 39.05 8.79
C SER A 692 -5.10 37.91 9.78
N GLY A 693 -5.72 36.82 9.32
CA GLY A 693 -5.79 35.54 10.03
C GLY A 693 -6.62 35.59 11.31
N VAL A 694 -6.18 34.86 12.34
CA VAL A 694 -6.94 34.68 13.60
C VAL A 694 -7.23 36.00 14.32
N ARG A 695 -6.38 37.02 14.16
CA ARG A 695 -6.63 38.34 14.75
C ARG A 695 -7.78 39.10 14.08
N ALA A 696 -8.06 38.81 12.81
CA ALA A 696 -9.25 39.35 12.14
C ALA A 696 -10.53 38.77 12.75
N ASP A 697 -10.53 37.46 12.99
CA ASP A 697 -11.64 36.77 13.66
C ASP A 697 -11.84 37.28 15.09
N LEU A 698 -10.75 37.53 15.84
CA LEU A 698 -10.81 38.16 17.16
C LEU A 698 -11.53 39.52 17.11
N ALA A 699 -11.19 40.37 16.14
CA ALA A 699 -11.80 41.69 15.99
C ALA A 699 -13.31 41.58 15.72
N PHE A 700 -13.71 40.69 14.80
CA PHE A 700 -15.12 40.39 14.54
C PHE A 700 -15.85 39.91 15.80
N LEU A 701 -15.28 38.93 16.51
CA LEU A 701 -15.90 38.37 17.72
C LEU A 701 -16.00 39.42 18.83
N THR A 702 -15.05 40.35 18.90
CA THR A 702 -15.04 41.43 19.90
C THR A 702 -16.09 42.50 19.62
N GLU A 703 -16.24 42.92 18.37
CA GLU A 703 -17.22 43.93 17.97
C GLU A 703 -18.67 43.41 18.03
N CYS A 704 -18.86 42.09 17.94
CA CYS A 704 -20.15 41.42 17.97
C CYS A 704 -21.17 41.99 16.95
N PRO A 705 -20.80 42.14 15.66
CA PRO A 705 -21.68 42.76 14.67
C PRO A 705 -22.96 41.93 14.48
N SER A 706 -24.11 42.57 14.63
CA SER A 706 -25.42 41.93 14.51
C SER A 706 -25.67 41.42 13.08
N ASN A 707 -26.35 40.28 12.96
CA ASN A 707 -26.82 39.68 11.70
C ASN A 707 -25.72 39.35 10.67
N LYS A 708 -24.44 39.39 11.06
CA LYS A 708 -23.33 38.95 10.21
C LYS A 708 -22.82 37.60 10.70
N MET A 709 -22.62 36.65 9.81
CA MET A 709 -22.00 35.37 10.13
C MET A 709 -20.53 35.34 9.68
N LEU A 710 -19.63 35.18 10.64
CA LEU A 710 -18.22 34.93 10.41
C LEU A 710 -17.99 33.54 9.85
N ILE A 711 -17.28 33.48 8.74
CA ILE A 711 -16.57 32.30 8.27
C ILE A 711 -15.21 32.28 8.98
N ALA A 712 -15.13 31.51 10.06
CA ALA A 712 -13.96 31.52 10.92
C ALA A 712 -12.78 30.78 10.28
N CYS A 713 -11.56 31.29 10.48
CA CYS A 713 -10.34 30.65 10.04
C CYS A 713 -9.98 29.44 10.92
N SER A 714 -8.87 28.74 10.61
CA SER A 714 -8.49 27.51 11.31
C SER A 714 -8.13 27.69 12.79
N GLY A 715 -7.78 28.91 13.23
CA GLY A 715 -7.46 29.17 14.64
C GLY A 715 -8.69 29.38 15.54
N ALA A 716 -9.86 29.65 14.97
CA ALA A 716 -11.11 29.73 15.70
C ALA A 716 -11.81 28.36 15.73
N ARG A 717 -12.43 28.02 16.87
CA ARG A 717 -13.07 26.70 17.05
C ARG A 717 -14.34 26.52 16.21
N PRO A 718 -15.31 27.47 16.23
CA PRO A 718 -16.54 27.32 15.47
C PRO A 718 -16.28 27.36 13.97
N ASP A 719 -17.07 26.62 13.20
CA ASP A 719 -17.06 26.68 11.74
C ASP A 719 -17.90 27.87 11.22
N GLY A 720 -18.70 28.49 12.09
CA GLY A 720 -19.33 29.78 11.88
C GLY A 720 -19.83 30.39 13.19
N ALA A 721 -19.89 31.71 13.26
CA ALA A 721 -20.39 32.44 14.44
C ALA A 721 -21.13 33.71 14.02
N TRP A 722 -22.22 34.05 14.70
CA TRP A 722 -22.97 35.30 14.49
C TRP A 722 -23.59 35.79 15.80
N PHE A 723 -24.01 37.05 15.83
CA PHE A 723 -24.63 37.67 17.00
C PHE A 723 -26.04 38.15 16.68
N PHE A 724 -26.95 38.01 17.65
CA PHE A 724 -28.29 38.59 17.57
C PHE A 724 -28.23 40.10 17.85
N SER A 725 -29.34 40.80 17.60
CA SER A 725 -29.40 42.28 17.61
C SER A 725 -29.02 42.95 18.93
N ASP A 726 -29.05 42.24 20.06
CA ASP A 726 -28.68 42.78 21.37
C ASP A 726 -27.24 42.43 21.81
N SER A 727 -26.49 41.69 20.97
CA SER A 727 -25.13 41.18 21.20
C SER A 727 -24.94 40.40 22.51
N LYS A 728 -26.02 40.07 23.22
CA LYS A 728 -26.01 39.24 24.45
C LYS A 728 -26.25 37.79 24.14
N TYR A 729 -26.83 37.50 22.97
CA TYR A 729 -27.01 36.15 22.47
C TYR A 729 -26.23 35.98 21.18
N ALA A 730 -25.75 34.76 20.96
CA ALA A 730 -25.02 34.41 19.76
C ALA A 730 -25.55 33.12 19.15
N GLY A 731 -25.20 32.89 17.90
CA GLY A 731 -25.34 31.60 17.27
C GLY A 731 -24.01 31.11 16.73
N SER A 732 -23.85 29.79 16.65
CA SER A 732 -22.63 29.15 16.20
C SER A 732 -22.90 27.86 15.44
N LEU A 733 -21.97 27.52 14.56
CA LEU A 733 -21.97 26.28 13.79
C LEU A 733 -20.75 25.44 14.12
N ALA A 734 -20.97 24.14 14.28
CA ALA A 734 -19.93 23.12 14.18
C ALA A 734 -20.36 22.12 13.10
N ILE A 735 -19.53 21.95 12.07
CA ILE A 735 -19.85 21.14 10.90
C ILE A 735 -18.88 19.97 10.87
N LYS A 736 -19.40 18.75 11.01
CA LYS A 736 -18.63 17.51 11.06
C LYS A 736 -19.23 16.46 10.14
N PHE A 737 -18.38 15.91 9.27
CA PHE A 737 -18.77 14.89 8.30
C PHE A 737 -17.81 13.70 8.42
N TYR A 738 -18.23 12.75 9.23
CA TYR A 738 -17.63 11.46 9.50
C TYR A 738 -18.16 10.39 8.56
N SER A 739 -17.30 9.41 8.34
CA SER A 739 -17.56 8.25 7.49
C SER A 739 -18.19 7.05 8.14
N SER A 740 -18.06 6.95 9.45
CA SER A 740 -18.49 5.83 10.25
C SER A 740 -19.06 6.35 11.56
N SER A 741 -19.60 5.44 12.35
CA SER A 741 -20.10 5.83 13.66
C SER A 741 -18.96 6.19 14.62
N PHE A 742 -19.02 7.37 15.24
CA PHE A 742 -17.97 7.85 16.15
C PHE A 742 -18.28 7.57 17.63
N SER A 743 -17.26 7.64 18.48
CA SER A 743 -17.36 7.34 19.92
C SER A 743 -18.03 8.48 20.70
N ALA A 744 -18.62 8.17 21.86
CA ALA A 744 -19.16 9.18 22.77
C ALA A 744 -18.09 10.19 23.25
N LYS A 745 -16.83 9.75 23.38
CA LYS A 745 -15.70 10.64 23.70
C LYS A 745 -15.44 11.66 22.58
N MET A 746 -15.49 11.22 21.33
CA MET A 746 -15.35 12.12 20.17
C MET A 746 -16.52 13.12 20.13
N GLN A 747 -17.74 12.65 20.38
CA GLN A 747 -18.92 13.53 20.48
C GLN A 747 -18.73 14.60 21.57
N GLN A 748 -18.27 14.23 22.77
CA GLN A 748 -18.01 15.19 23.84
C GLN A 748 -16.97 16.25 23.44
N SER A 749 -15.93 15.85 22.70
CA SER A 749 -14.96 16.78 22.12
C SER A 749 -15.58 17.69 21.05
N ASN A 750 -16.53 17.18 20.26
CA ASN A 750 -17.25 17.98 19.27
C ASN A 750 -18.11 19.04 19.93
N GLU A 751 -18.72 18.76 21.09
CA GLU A 751 -19.59 19.72 21.77
C GLU A 751 -18.91 21.07 21.93
N THR A 752 -17.66 21.08 22.40
CA THR A 752 -16.91 22.31 22.66
C THR A 752 -16.49 23.05 21.38
N SER A 753 -16.65 22.47 20.18
CA SER A 753 -16.24 23.10 18.92
C SER A 753 -17.12 24.27 18.47
N SER A 754 -18.38 24.32 18.90
CA SER A 754 -19.30 25.44 18.64
C SER A 754 -19.27 26.51 19.73
N ASP A 755 -18.50 26.33 20.82
CA ASP A 755 -18.55 27.26 21.95
C ASP A 755 -17.80 28.56 21.65
N ILE A 756 -18.55 29.64 21.40
CA ILE A 756 -17.97 30.97 21.15
C ILE A 756 -17.18 31.46 22.38
N ARG A 757 -17.54 31.05 23.60
CA ARG A 757 -16.81 31.44 24.82
C ARG A 757 -15.47 30.73 24.91
N ALA A 758 -15.36 29.54 24.33
CA ALA A 758 -14.14 28.76 24.25
C ALA A 758 -13.36 28.98 22.95
N CYS A 759 -13.67 30.04 22.18
CA CYS A 759 -12.83 30.43 21.05
C CYS A 759 -11.37 30.58 21.50
N PHE A 760 -10.47 30.07 20.65
CA PHE A 760 -9.01 30.05 20.83
C PHE A 760 -8.49 29.13 21.95
N LEU A 761 -9.34 28.26 22.52
CA LEU A 761 -8.90 27.17 23.40
C LEU A 761 -8.68 25.87 22.61
N GLN A 762 -8.00 24.90 23.24
CA GLN A 762 -7.90 23.54 22.74
C GLN A 762 -9.22 22.76 22.91
N ALA A 763 -9.32 21.58 22.28
CA ALA A 763 -10.55 20.77 22.27
C ALA A 763 -11.02 20.34 23.67
N ASN A 764 -10.06 20.03 24.55
CA ASN A 764 -10.24 19.72 25.96
C ASN A 764 -10.55 20.95 26.85
N GLY A 765 -10.59 22.16 26.28
CA GLY A 765 -10.83 23.41 27.00
C GLY A 765 -9.59 24.02 27.65
N THR A 766 -8.39 23.47 27.47
CA THR A 766 -7.15 24.07 27.98
C THR A 766 -6.63 25.19 27.07
N SER A 767 -5.72 26.00 27.60
CA SER A 767 -5.08 27.08 26.82
C SER A 767 -4.34 26.52 25.60
N ASN A 768 -4.45 27.20 24.47
CA ASN A 768 -3.62 26.93 23.30
C ASN A 768 -2.44 27.91 23.33
N GLU A 769 -1.23 27.44 23.63
CA GLU A 769 -0.04 28.29 23.78
C GLU A 769 0.22 29.17 22.55
N SER A 770 -0.02 28.65 21.34
CA SER A 770 0.16 29.42 20.10
C SER A 770 -0.86 30.56 19.92
N LEU A 771 -1.97 30.54 20.66
CA LEU A 771 -3.04 31.54 20.62
C LEU A 771 -3.27 32.20 21.99
N ALA A 772 -2.33 32.05 22.93
CA ALA A 772 -2.50 32.50 24.31
C ALA A 772 -2.79 34.01 24.41
N ASP A 773 -2.04 34.82 23.65
CA ASP A 773 -2.25 36.28 23.60
C ASP A 773 -3.62 36.63 23.02
N ILE A 774 -4.01 35.99 21.91
CA ILE A 774 -5.32 36.18 21.28
C ILE A 774 -6.45 35.79 22.25
N ARG A 775 -6.26 34.70 22.99
CA ARG A 775 -7.21 34.24 24.01
C ARG A 775 -7.31 35.25 25.16
N SER A 776 -6.19 35.80 25.61
CA SER A 776 -6.16 36.83 26.65
C SER A 776 -6.91 38.08 26.20
N ASP A 777 -6.62 38.58 24.99
CA ASP A 777 -7.30 39.73 24.39
C ASP A 777 -8.82 39.47 24.28
N TYR A 778 -9.23 38.27 23.88
CA TYR A 778 -10.64 37.90 23.77
C TYR A 778 -11.35 37.82 25.12
N VAL A 779 -10.67 37.38 26.18
CA VAL A 779 -11.24 37.40 27.54
C VAL A 779 -11.32 38.85 28.04
N ALA A 780 -10.29 39.65 27.79
CA ALA A 780 -10.23 41.05 28.20
C ALA A 780 -11.28 41.92 27.51
N SER A 781 -11.74 41.56 26.30
CA SER A 781 -12.84 42.26 25.64
C SER A 781 -14.18 42.14 26.38
N GLY A 782 -14.32 41.17 27.28
CA GLY A 782 -15.56 40.89 28.01
C GLY A 782 -16.63 40.19 27.18
N THR A 783 -16.40 39.96 25.87
CA THR A 783 -17.36 39.26 25.00
C THR A 783 -17.77 37.89 25.57
N PRO A 784 -16.84 36.99 25.99
CA PRO A 784 -17.22 35.66 26.48
C PRO A 784 -18.12 35.70 27.71
N SER A 785 -17.88 36.66 28.63
CA SER A 785 -18.65 36.83 29.87
C SER A 785 -20.00 37.51 29.65
N ASN A 786 -20.14 38.30 28.58
CA ASN A 786 -21.37 39.03 28.29
C ASN A 786 -22.44 38.16 27.61
N LEU A 787 -22.07 37.01 27.03
CA LEU A 787 -22.98 36.09 26.36
C LEU A 787 -23.88 35.33 27.33
N ARG A 788 -25.18 35.62 27.27
CA ARG A 788 -26.24 35.08 28.14
C ARG A 788 -26.92 33.82 27.60
N GLY A 789 -26.52 33.37 26.41
CA GLY A 789 -26.99 32.13 25.80
C GLY A 789 -26.48 32.02 24.36
N ILE A 790 -26.23 30.80 23.90
CA ILE A 790 -25.79 30.52 22.53
C ILE A 790 -26.69 29.47 21.89
N LEU A 791 -27.15 29.74 20.68
CA LEU A 791 -27.72 28.72 19.79
C LEU A 791 -26.59 27.99 19.08
N ARG A 792 -26.36 26.73 19.44
CA ARG A 792 -25.20 25.94 19.02
C ARG A 792 -25.68 24.82 18.11
N ILE A 793 -25.48 24.99 16.80
CA ILE A 793 -25.94 24.03 15.80
C ILE A 793 -24.76 23.15 15.36
N HIS A 794 -24.91 21.87 15.63
CA HIS A 794 -23.98 20.82 15.27
C HIS A 794 -24.55 20.04 14.10
N THR A 795 -23.97 20.19 12.91
CA THR A 795 -24.28 19.30 11.78
C THR A 795 -23.29 18.15 11.79
N GLU A 796 -23.73 16.99 12.28
CA GLU A 796 -22.90 15.81 12.49
C GLU A 796 -23.51 14.61 11.73
N PHE A 797 -22.85 14.21 10.65
CA PHE A 797 -23.14 12.97 9.94
C PHE A 797 -21.87 12.13 10.01
N HIS A 798 -21.80 10.82 10.23
CA HIS A 798 -22.77 9.74 10.45
C HIS A 798 -23.29 9.64 11.92
N LYS A 799 -23.67 8.46 12.45
CA LYS A 799 -24.27 8.28 13.81
C LYS A 799 -23.27 8.13 14.96
N VAL A 800 -23.64 8.36 16.22
CA VAL A 800 -22.80 7.99 17.39
C VAL A 800 -22.98 6.49 17.69
N LYS A 801 -21.91 5.80 18.09
CA LYS A 801 -21.90 4.32 18.34
C LYS A 801 -22.92 3.78 19.35
N LYS A 802 -23.59 4.64 20.12
CA LYS A 802 -24.58 4.26 21.15
C LYS A 802 -25.84 5.14 21.16
N GLY A 803 -26.17 5.78 20.03
CA GLY A 803 -27.36 6.61 19.90
C GLY A 803 -27.16 7.75 18.91
N MET A 804 -28.17 8.59 18.72
CA MET A 804 -28.00 9.89 18.07
C MET A 804 -27.97 10.97 19.15
N PRO A 805 -27.09 11.98 19.04
CA PRO A 805 -27.18 13.15 19.91
C PRO A 805 -28.57 13.77 19.77
N ALA A 806 -29.30 13.87 20.88
CA ALA A 806 -30.55 14.61 20.91
C ALA A 806 -30.25 16.09 21.15
N SER A 807 -31.04 16.99 20.57
CA SER A 807 -30.98 18.41 20.91
C SER A 807 -31.40 18.61 22.38
N TYR A 808 -30.67 19.43 23.13
CA TYR A 808 -30.90 19.64 24.57
C TYR A 808 -30.48 21.04 25.03
N ILE A 809 -30.91 21.44 26.23
CA ILE A 809 -30.47 22.68 26.86
C ILE A 809 -29.30 22.39 27.79
N ARG A 810 -28.15 23.01 27.50
CA ARG A 810 -26.97 22.94 28.34
C ARG A 810 -26.97 24.14 29.29
N ARG A 811 -27.20 23.89 30.57
CA ARG A 811 -27.11 24.90 31.62
C ARG A 811 -25.73 24.88 32.26
N ASP A 812 -25.03 26.00 32.20
CA ASP A 812 -23.76 26.17 32.90
C ASP A 812 -24.01 26.13 34.43
N PRO A 813 -23.27 25.29 35.19
CA PRO A 813 -23.54 25.10 36.60
C PRO A 813 -23.21 26.33 37.46
N VAL A 814 -22.32 27.20 36.99
CA VAL A 814 -21.82 28.36 37.74
C VAL A 814 -22.59 29.63 37.37
N THR A 815 -22.63 29.94 36.08
CA THR A 815 -23.24 31.17 35.55
C THR A 815 -24.74 31.05 35.34
N ARG A 816 -25.29 29.82 35.40
CA ARG A 816 -26.69 29.49 35.07
C ARG A 816 -27.10 29.83 33.64
N VAL A 817 -26.16 30.21 32.78
CA VAL A 817 -26.39 30.49 31.37
C VAL A 817 -26.87 29.23 30.66
N GLU A 818 -27.89 29.39 29.80
CA GLU A 818 -28.51 28.29 29.07
C GLU A 818 -28.19 28.39 27.58
N ASP A 819 -27.45 27.42 27.08
CA ASP A 819 -27.18 27.22 25.66
C ASP A 819 -28.17 26.21 25.06
N VAL A 820 -28.61 26.49 23.84
CA VAL A 820 -29.43 25.55 23.06
C VAL A 820 -28.49 24.71 22.21
N MET A 821 -28.31 23.45 22.56
CA MET A 821 -27.54 22.48 21.78
C MET A 821 -28.46 21.82 20.77
N VAL A 822 -28.20 22.03 19.47
CA VAL A 822 -28.96 21.45 18.37
C VAL A 822 -28.08 20.49 17.61
N TYR A 823 -28.53 19.26 17.43
CA TYR A 823 -27.81 18.27 16.61
C TYR A 823 -28.62 17.92 15.39
N ILE A 824 -28.04 18.17 14.22
CA ILE A 824 -28.57 17.79 12.92
C ILE A 824 -27.78 16.59 12.42
N ASN A 825 -28.47 15.49 12.21
CA ASN A 825 -27.91 14.22 11.74
C ASN A 825 -28.87 13.58 10.73
N LEU A 826 -28.59 12.35 10.28
CA LEU A 826 -29.41 11.69 9.25
C LEU A 826 -30.90 11.54 9.61
N SER A 827 -31.26 11.45 10.89
CA SER A 827 -32.66 11.22 11.32
C SER A 827 -33.52 12.48 11.31
N ASN A 828 -32.92 13.67 11.38
CA ASN A 828 -33.62 14.96 11.44
C ASN A 828 -33.09 15.98 10.43
N MET A 829 -32.27 15.56 9.46
CA MET A 829 -31.75 16.48 8.43
C MET A 829 -32.87 17.10 7.59
N ASP A 830 -34.04 16.45 7.49
CA ASP A 830 -35.19 16.97 6.74
C ASP A 830 -35.73 18.26 7.36
N ASP A 831 -35.59 18.43 8.67
CA ASP A 831 -36.03 19.64 9.39
C ASP A 831 -35.07 20.81 9.16
N PHE A 832 -33.78 20.52 8.95
CA PHE A 832 -32.76 21.53 8.67
C PHE A 832 -32.65 21.87 7.19
N PHE A 833 -32.62 20.85 6.32
CA PHE A 833 -32.69 21.00 4.87
C PHE A 833 -34.16 21.00 4.41
N PHE A 834 -34.93 21.92 5.00
CA PHE A 834 -36.38 21.97 4.86
C PHE A 834 -36.81 22.40 3.45
N GLU A 835 -37.70 21.61 2.85
CA GLU A 835 -38.20 21.79 1.48
C GLU A 835 -39.42 22.72 1.40
N GLY A 836 -40.01 23.09 2.55
CA GLY A 836 -41.16 24.00 2.59
C GLY A 836 -40.79 25.47 2.33
N ILE A 837 -39.50 25.82 2.31
CA ILE A 837 -39.02 27.13 1.86
C ILE A 837 -38.85 27.07 0.34
N SER A 838 -39.54 27.94 -0.39
CA SER A 838 -39.60 27.93 -1.86
C SER A 838 -38.25 28.14 -2.54
N GLU A 839 -37.36 28.93 -1.93
CA GLU A 839 -36.02 29.21 -2.42
C GLU A 839 -35.17 27.94 -2.45
N HIS A 840 -34.61 27.58 -3.62
CA HIS A 840 -33.72 26.43 -3.81
C HIS A 840 -34.28 25.07 -3.32
N LYS A 841 -35.59 24.86 -3.41
CA LYS A 841 -36.24 23.62 -2.97
C LYS A 841 -35.62 22.36 -3.60
N ASP A 842 -35.45 22.35 -4.92
CA ASP A 842 -34.93 21.18 -5.63
C ASP A 842 -33.49 20.84 -5.22
N ASP A 843 -32.65 21.87 -5.02
CA ASP A 843 -31.28 21.70 -4.55
C ASP A 843 -31.22 21.03 -3.16
N MET A 844 -32.17 21.33 -2.26
CA MET A 844 -32.27 20.65 -0.95
C MET A 844 -32.70 19.20 -1.07
N VAL A 845 -33.63 18.90 -1.97
CA VAL A 845 -34.03 17.52 -2.26
C VAL A 845 -32.81 16.72 -2.72
N GLN A 846 -32.01 17.26 -3.64
CA GLN A 846 -30.83 16.57 -4.16
C GLN A 846 -29.72 16.46 -3.12
N LEU A 847 -29.41 17.54 -2.38
CA LEU A 847 -28.40 17.52 -1.32
C LEU A 847 -28.68 16.42 -0.29
N LYS A 848 -29.94 16.29 0.14
CA LYS A 848 -30.35 15.24 1.07
C LYS A 848 -30.17 13.83 0.51
N LYS A 849 -30.52 13.61 -0.76
CA LYS A 849 -30.29 12.32 -1.43
C LYS A 849 -28.80 11.99 -1.47
N ILE A 850 -27.95 12.95 -1.83
CA ILE A 850 -26.49 12.77 -1.90
C ILE A 850 -25.91 12.47 -0.51
N ILE A 851 -26.28 13.23 0.53
CA ILE A 851 -25.84 12.98 1.91
C ILE A 851 -26.26 11.58 2.37
N ARG A 852 -27.52 11.18 2.12
CA ARG A 852 -27.98 9.82 2.44
C ARG A 852 -27.15 8.77 1.70
N TYR A 853 -26.95 8.92 0.39
CA TYR A 853 -26.18 7.99 -0.43
C TYR A 853 -24.73 7.84 0.07
N VAL A 854 -24.05 8.95 0.35
CA VAL A 854 -22.68 8.92 0.90
C VAL A 854 -22.65 8.21 2.27
N CYS A 855 -23.65 8.47 3.11
CA CYS A 855 -23.74 7.89 4.44
C CYS A 855 -24.36 6.48 4.52
N GLN A 856 -24.76 5.84 3.42
CA GLN A 856 -25.32 4.47 3.43
C GLN A 856 -24.24 3.43 3.78
N GLY A 857 -24.09 3.08 5.05
CA GLY A 857 -23.14 2.07 5.54
C GLY A 857 -23.84 0.84 6.09
#